data_AF-A0A6M1T3U7-F1
#
_entry.id   AF-A0A6M1T3U7-F1
#
_cell.length_a   1.000
_cell.length_b   1.000
_cell.length_c   1.000
_cell.angle_alpha   90.00
_cell.angle_beta   90.00
_cell.angle_gamma   90.00
#
_symmetry.space_group_name_H-M   'P 1'
#
loop_
_entity.id
_entity.type
_entity.pdbx_description
1 polymer ?
#
loop_
_entity_poly.entity_id
_entity_poly.type
_entity_poly.pdbx_seq_one_letter_code
_entity_poly.pdbx_strand_id
1 'polypeptide(L)'
;MDVFTQLPYVVEALFAAGRIVIAFVLLFGFIAPLFLSHTKTLPNIEKLIYSWIGLGGGIIISVFILTIFHIYDFISLAVMLLLVPFIVHLYRSDANSLSEYIQNWELQSLIRQVQVIEDDQNSYWQVLKAKVKNIFTIEVSEGGHWFLVFGIALAGGLIRMYPALQNASPFSRGWFDQLNRIKEMRLQNYFTEAPVPGGMHSLVSVFSMLTQVSPEMILHLLGALTSFFLCIIVYWISRDITKNRYPFAPIIGMSLYAVVPMLFLPVSLDQQVEASSVDLALCFALPTLTIFIRNLRATYKSPWFYIFSGFIATGFTNLFVAFVILLPLSFLGLLTLPRRRYFKSFLRLSLYLVSLVIIILLPFIIYGYFQGTEPQSFLLSQLYDIQAYSYFPELISPIQELSKVYIMIAGGLLGYYIIDYFLKDSSSVRDEIIFVLVFIVIALRYTPVLDFAALFWLDTAQLNELYALMIGVLACLMIAVVFEICDRLINLAESTVYSISWVLLVGMIASLIYLQGGIRVSRVLPSTMPNGFFEAYYQVIDERLPYSYATVGPEVQRIQAKNRHFYMDYEYFLDEYGAIDSLYQQQLTSTSVEVVPPASIFVFTEKAPYGNIQQGILYDSPAVMRDLEQWLADFEKLPDRKVSVFYDGPSTRVYEIINRPTESKVKDILFHIYPGKRNTMFDE
;
A
#
# COMPACT_ATOMS: atom_id res chain seq x y z
N MET A 1 -10.15 30.31 -19.36
CA MET A 1 -9.38 29.89 -18.16
C MET A 1 -9.48 28.37 -18.02
N ASP A 2 -9.39 27.65 -19.16
CA ASP A 2 -9.83 26.25 -19.33
C ASP A 2 -8.68 25.29 -19.66
N VAL A 3 -7.44 25.72 -19.40
CA VAL A 3 -6.23 24.88 -19.63
C VAL A 3 -5.96 23.96 -18.43
N PHE A 4 -6.63 24.18 -17.28
CA PHE A 4 -6.46 23.38 -16.07
C PHE A 4 -7.57 22.35 -15.81
N THR A 5 -8.63 22.30 -16.64
CA THR A 5 -9.80 21.43 -16.43
C THR A 5 -9.74 20.09 -17.16
N GLN A 6 -8.68 19.82 -17.93
CA GLN A 6 -8.39 18.48 -18.46
C GLN A 6 -6.92 18.16 -18.21
N LEU A 7 -6.55 18.04 -16.92
CA LEU A 7 -5.28 17.42 -16.62
C LEU A 7 -5.33 15.99 -17.16
N PRO A 8 -4.34 15.57 -17.97
CA PRO A 8 -4.24 14.17 -18.37
C PRO A 8 -4.25 13.30 -17.11
N TYR A 9 -4.98 12.20 -17.11
CA TYR A 9 -5.06 11.25 -16.01
C TYR A 9 -3.68 10.95 -15.36
N VAL A 10 -2.64 10.85 -16.20
CA VAL A 10 -1.24 10.68 -15.78
C VAL A 10 -0.79 11.74 -14.76
N VAL A 11 -1.14 13.00 -14.98
CA VAL A 11 -0.75 14.12 -14.11
C VAL A 11 -1.49 14.04 -12.79
N GLU A 12 -2.78 13.74 -12.82
CA GLU A 12 -3.59 13.54 -11.61
C GLU A 12 -3.07 12.38 -10.76
N ALA A 13 -2.78 11.24 -11.39
CA ALA A 13 -2.19 10.08 -10.74
C ALA A 13 -0.82 10.37 -10.12
N LEU A 14 0.05 11.13 -10.81
CA LEU A 14 1.34 11.56 -10.25
C LEU A 14 1.18 12.50 -9.06
N PHE A 15 0.25 13.46 -9.12
CA PHE A 15 -0.05 14.33 -7.98
C PHE A 15 -0.62 13.55 -6.80
N ALA A 16 -1.50 12.59 -7.05
CA ALA A 16 -2.05 11.69 -6.04
C ALA A 16 -0.92 10.89 -5.36
N ALA A 17 -0.04 10.24 -6.14
CA ALA A 17 1.13 9.53 -5.63
C ALA A 17 2.02 10.46 -4.76
N GLY A 18 2.30 11.67 -5.25
CA GLY A 18 3.07 12.68 -4.51
C GLY A 18 2.44 13.06 -3.16
N ARG A 19 1.12 13.30 -3.13
CA ARG A 19 0.39 13.60 -1.88
C ARG A 19 0.46 12.43 -0.90
N ILE A 20 0.32 11.20 -1.37
CA ILE A 20 0.39 10.00 -0.54
C ILE A 20 1.80 9.82 0.05
N VAL A 21 2.85 9.99 -0.76
CA VAL A 21 4.25 9.90 -0.29
C VAL A 21 4.55 11.00 0.74
N ILE A 22 4.11 12.24 0.50
CA ILE A 22 4.28 13.35 1.45
C ILE A 22 3.55 13.04 2.75
N ALA A 23 2.29 12.61 2.67
CA ALA A 23 1.51 12.22 3.84
C ALA A 23 2.16 11.09 4.62
N PHE A 24 2.71 10.08 3.94
CA PHE A 24 3.45 8.99 4.56
C PHE A 24 4.68 9.51 5.32
N VAL A 25 5.50 10.35 4.69
CA VAL A 25 6.70 10.92 5.33
C VAL A 25 6.32 11.83 6.49
N LEU A 26 5.25 12.61 6.39
CA LEU A 26 4.75 13.42 7.49
C LEU A 26 4.26 12.54 8.65
N LEU A 27 3.46 11.53 8.37
CA LEU A 27 2.83 10.69 9.39
C LEU A 27 3.85 9.77 10.08
N PHE A 28 4.71 9.08 9.33
CA PHE A 28 5.68 8.13 9.90
C PHE A 28 7.05 8.74 10.18
N GLY A 29 7.49 9.73 9.39
CA GLY A 29 8.79 10.38 9.56
C GLY A 29 8.78 11.53 10.55
N PHE A 30 7.67 12.26 10.69
CA PHE A 30 7.56 13.44 11.56
C PHE A 30 6.63 13.25 12.76
N ILE A 31 5.39 12.81 12.53
CA ILE A 31 4.36 12.68 13.58
C ILE A 31 4.63 11.48 14.49
N ALA A 32 4.85 10.29 13.94
CA ALA A 32 5.06 9.07 14.72
C ALA A 32 6.23 9.21 15.74
N PRO A 33 7.38 9.81 15.39
CA PRO A 33 8.46 10.04 16.34
C PRO A 33 8.13 10.99 17.49
N LEU A 34 7.15 11.88 17.34
CA LEU A 34 6.69 12.72 18.47
C LEU A 34 6.12 11.85 19.58
N PHE A 35 5.38 10.80 19.22
CA PHE A 35 4.73 9.86 20.14
C PHE A 35 5.64 8.70 20.56
N LEU A 36 6.47 8.21 19.65
CA LEU A 36 7.31 7.02 19.84
C LEU A 36 8.73 7.43 20.24
N SER A 37 8.96 7.64 21.53
CA SER A 37 10.23 8.19 22.06
C SER A 37 11.49 7.43 21.61
N HIS A 38 11.43 6.11 21.45
CA HIS A 38 12.57 5.29 21.00
C HIS A 38 13.01 5.61 19.56
N THR A 39 12.08 6.05 18.70
CA THR A 39 12.42 6.37 17.29
C THR A 39 13.20 7.68 17.13
N LYS A 40 13.15 8.58 18.13
CA LYS A 40 13.84 9.87 18.09
C LYS A 40 15.36 9.75 18.02
N THR A 41 15.91 8.66 18.56
CA THR A 41 17.35 8.42 18.65
C THR A 41 17.89 7.54 17.53
N LEU A 42 17.02 7.05 16.64
CA LEU A 42 17.39 6.14 15.56
C LEU A 42 17.77 6.90 14.28
N PRO A 43 18.66 6.33 13.44
CA PRO A 43 18.93 6.85 12.09
C PRO A 43 17.67 6.96 11.24
N ASN A 44 17.64 7.84 10.24
CA ASN A 44 16.42 8.21 9.50
C ASN A 44 15.65 7.02 8.90
N ILE A 45 16.31 6.05 8.23
CA ILE A 45 15.62 4.87 7.68
C ILE A 45 15.09 3.96 8.79
N GLU A 46 15.88 3.72 9.83
CA GLU A 46 15.42 2.91 10.97
C GLU A 46 14.25 3.59 11.68
N LYS A 47 14.34 4.90 11.91
CA LYS A 47 13.26 5.72 12.45
C LYS A 47 11.98 5.58 11.62
N LEU A 48 12.06 5.68 10.28
CA LEU A 48 10.92 5.48 9.39
C LEU A 48 10.33 4.08 9.52
N ILE A 49 11.18 3.04 9.53
CA ILE A 49 10.75 1.63 9.63
C ILE A 49 10.11 1.33 10.98
N TYR A 50 10.72 1.75 12.10
CA TYR A 50 10.15 1.55 13.44
C TYR A 50 8.84 2.33 13.61
N SER A 51 8.75 3.54 13.06
CA SER A 51 7.51 4.31 13.06
C SER A 51 6.44 3.67 12.20
N TRP A 52 6.78 3.14 11.01
CA TRP A 52 5.87 2.40 10.14
C TRP A 52 5.26 1.20 10.85
N ILE A 53 6.09 0.36 11.48
CA ILE A 53 5.61 -0.82 12.23
C ILE A 53 4.80 -0.40 13.46
N GLY A 54 5.33 0.53 14.25
CA GLY A 54 4.73 0.95 15.51
C GLY A 54 3.38 1.63 15.31
N LEU A 55 3.37 2.74 14.55
CA LEU A 55 2.17 3.53 14.33
C LEU A 55 1.25 2.90 13.26
N GLY A 56 1.78 2.19 12.27
CA GLY A 56 0.97 1.50 11.26
C GLY A 56 0.11 0.39 11.88
N GLY A 57 0.69 -0.45 12.74
CA GLY A 57 -0.09 -1.43 13.50
C GLY A 57 -1.08 -0.78 14.46
N GLY A 58 -0.71 0.35 15.07
CA GLY A 58 -1.61 1.19 15.86
C GLY A 58 -2.82 1.71 15.07
N ILE A 59 -2.61 2.22 13.84
CA ILE A 59 -3.69 2.66 12.96
C ILE A 59 -4.61 1.50 12.61
N ILE A 60 -4.07 0.36 12.19
CA ILE A 60 -4.87 -0.78 11.74
C ILE A 60 -5.78 -1.27 12.87
N ILE A 61 -5.26 -1.44 14.09
CA ILE A 61 -6.06 -1.87 15.23
C ILE A 61 -7.06 -0.79 15.67
N SER A 62 -6.69 0.48 15.60
CA SER A 62 -7.60 1.60 15.89
C SER A 62 -8.78 1.62 14.93
N VAL A 63 -8.55 1.50 13.63
CA VAL A 63 -9.62 1.43 12.63
C VAL A 63 -10.52 0.23 12.93
N PHE A 64 -9.95 -0.96 13.15
CA PHE A 64 -10.73 -2.14 13.50
C PHE A 64 -11.66 -1.91 14.70
N ILE A 65 -11.10 -1.40 15.81
CA ILE A 65 -11.87 -1.12 17.03
C ILE A 65 -12.98 -0.09 16.76
N LEU A 66 -12.66 1.01 16.09
CA LEU A 66 -13.63 2.09 15.83
C LEU A 66 -14.76 1.64 14.90
N THR A 67 -14.46 0.82 13.89
CA THR A 67 -15.47 0.28 12.97
C THR A 67 -16.40 -0.68 13.69
N ILE A 68 -15.88 -1.57 14.55
CA ILE A 68 -16.69 -2.48 15.36
C ILE A 68 -17.61 -1.73 16.35
N PHE A 69 -17.15 -0.58 16.87
CA PHE A 69 -17.98 0.29 17.71
C PHE A 69 -18.90 1.24 16.94
N HIS A 70 -18.93 1.18 15.60
CA HIS A 70 -19.70 2.06 14.72
C HIS A 70 -19.42 3.56 14.91
N ILE A 71 -18.19 3.91 15.29
CA ILE A 71 -17.74 5.31 15.49
C ILE A 71 -16.52 5.64 14.61
N TYR A 72 -16.33 4.90 13.52
CA TYR A 72 -15.20 5.14 12.63
C TYR A 72 -15.41 6.37 11.76
N ASP A 73 -14.71 7.44 12.10
CA ASP A 73 -14.50 8.62 11.27
C ASP A 73 -13.08 9.18 11.45
N PHE A 74 -12.74 10.20 10.68
CA PHE A 74 -11.41 10.81 10.74
C PHE A 74 -11.11 11.42 12.12
N ILE A 75 -12.10 12.05 12.75
CA ILE A 75 -11.94 12.72 14.05
C ILE A 75 -11.71 11.67 15.15
N SER A 76 -12.53 10.62 15.20
CA SER A 76 -12.41 9.54 16.18
C SER A 76 -11.09 8.80 16.05
N LEU A 77 -10.60 8.59 14.81
CA LEU A 77 -9.27 8.04 14.59
C LEU A 77 -8.17 8.94 15.15
N ALA A 78 -8.21 10.25 14.86
CA ALA A 78 -7.23 11.20 15.37
C ALA A 78 -7.25 11.26 16.91
N VAL A 79 -8.45 11.30 17.51
CA VAL A 79 -8.63 11.29 18.97
C VAL A 79 -8.07 9.99 19.57
N MET A 80 -8.39 8.83 18.98
CA MET A 80 -7.88 7.54 19.47
C MET A 80 -6.36 7.46 19.42
N LEU A 81 -5.74 7.90 18.33
CA LEU A 81 -4.28 7.91 18.18
C LEU A 81 -3.59 8.89 19.15
N LEU A 82 -4.25 9.99 19.53
CA LEU A 82 -3.76 10.94 20.54
C LEU A 82 -4.00 10.46 21.99
N LEU A 83 -5.06 9.69 22.23
CA LEU A 83 -5.37 9.13 23.55
C LEU A 83 -4.32 8.11 24.01
N VAL A 84 -3.81 7.26 23.12
CA VAL A 84 -2.79 6.25 23.46
C VAL A 84 -1.54 6.87 24.13
N PRO A 85 -0.85 7.86 23.53
CA PRO A 85 0.31 8.50 24.15
C PRO A 85 -0.08 9.33 25.38
N PHE A 86 -1.27 9.93 25.41
CA PHE A 86 -1.78 10.65 26.58
C PHE A 86 -1.92 9.72 27.80
N ILE A 87 -2.53 8.55 27.63
CA ILE A 87 -2.70 7.54 28.68
C ILE A 87 -1.33 7.03 29.16
N VAL A 88 -0.40 6.76 28.24
CA VAL A 88 0.96 6.32 28.59
C VAL A 88 1.71 7.39 29.39
N HIS A 89 1.53 8.66 29.04
CA HIS A 89 2.18 9.76 29.77
C HIS A 89 1.55 9.99 31.14
N LEU A 90 0.22 9.91 31.24
CA LEU A 90 -0.50 9.97 32.51
C LEU A 90 -0.03 8.85 33.47
N TYR A 91 0.08 7.60 32.98
CA TYR A 91 0.55 6.47 33.78
C TYR A 91 2.01 6.62 34.25
N ARG A 92 2.84 7.36 33.50
CA ARG A 92 4.23 7.65 33.87
C ARG A 92 4.39 8.88 34.76
N SER A 93 3.33 9.70 34.89
CA SER A 93 3.36 10.88 35.74
C SER A 93 3.10 10.48 37.19
N ASP A 94 3.73 11.17 38.14
CA ASP A 94 3.52 10.97 39.58
C ASP A 94 2.18 11.54 40.08
N ALA A 95 1.30 11.98 39.16
CA ALA A 95 0.01 12.58 39.51
C ALA A 95 -0.97 11.50 39.99
N ASN A 96 -1.63 11.75 41.13
CA ASN A 96 -2.59 10.80 41.71
C ASN A 96 -3.97 10.90 41.06
N SER A 97 -4.24 11.96 40.29
CA SER A 97 -5.50 12.17 39.58
C SER A 97 -5.31 12.87 38.23
N LEU A 98 -6.28 12.68 37.32
CA LEU A 98 -6.28 13.32 36.00
C LEU A 98 -6.32 14.85 36.08
N SER A 99 -7.02 15.39 37.10
CA SER A 99 -7.07 16.84 37.37
C SER A 99 -5.69 17.40 37.75
N GLU A 100 -4.99 16.72 38.65
CA GLU A 100 -3.64 17.11 39.08
C GLU A 100 -2.63 17.06 37.93
N TYR A 101 -2.74 16.04 37.07
CA TYR A 101 -1.91 15.96 35.86
C TYR A 101 -2.16 17.13 34.90
N ILE A 102 -3.43 17.46 34.62
CA ILE A 102 -3.78 18.56 33.72
C ILE A 102 -3.32 19.90 34.29
N GLN A 103 -3.51 20.15 35.59
CA GLN A 103 -3.02 21.37 36.25
C GLN A 103 -1.50 21.48 36.17
N ASN A 104 -0.77 20.40 36.42
CA ASN A 104 0.70 20.37 36.29
C ASN A 104 1.15 20.59 34.85
N TRP A 105 0.45 20.00 33.87
CA TRP A 105 0.74 20.17 32.45
C TRP A 105 0.44 21.60 31.97
N GLU A 106 -0.65 22.20 32.43
CA GLU A 106 -1.03 23.59 32.16
C GLU A 106 0.01 24.55 32.74
N LEU A 107 0.39 24.38 34.02
CA LEU A 107 1.45 25.14 34.67
C LEU A 107 2.78 25.03 33.91
N GLN A 108 3.19 23.83 33.53
CA GLN A 108 4.42 23.65 32.74
C GLN A 108 4.33 24.27 31.34
N SER A 109 3.16 24.24 30.72
CA SER A 109 2.94 24.83 29.40
C SER A 109 2.94 26.36 29.46
N LEU A 110 2.31 26.94 30.48
CA LEU A 110 2.35 28.37 30.77
C LEU A 110 3.77 28.83 31.11
N ILE A 111 4.50 28.13 31.96
CA ILE A 111 5.90 28.43 32.27
C ILE A 111 6.75 28.41 31.00
N ARG A 112 6.56 27.42 30.11
CA ARG A 112 7.27 27.38 28.82
C ARG A 112 6.88 28.55 27.91
N GLN A 113 5.60 28.92 27.85
CA GLN A 113 5.16 30.06 27.06
C GLN A 113 5.76 31.36 27.59
N VAL A 114 5.77 31.56 28.91
CA VAL A 114 6.38 32.73 29.56
C VAL A 114 7.88 32.75 29.30
N GLN A 115 8.59 31.64 29.48
CA GLN A 115 10.03 31.55 29.15
C GLN A 115 10.33 31.88 27.69
N VAL A 116 9.45 31.51 26.77
CA VAL A 116 9.59 31.81 25.33
C VAL A 116 9.28 33.27 25.01
N ILE A 117 8.39 33.92 25.77
CA ILE A 117 8.06 35.34 25.64
C ILE A 117 9.15 36.21 26.29
N GLU A 118 9.76 35.74 27.38
CA GLU A 118 10.84 36.45 28.11
C GLU A 118 12.21 36.34 27.42
N ASP A 119 12.46 35.30 26.61
CA ASP A 119 13.71 35.12 25.87
C ASP A 119 13.73 35.97 24.57
N ASP A 120 13.84 37.28 24.74
CA ASP A 120 13.74 38.33 23.70
C ASP A 120 14.79 38.21 22.57
N GLN A 121 15.80 37.33 22.72
CA GLN A 121 16.87 37.12 21.73
C GLN A 121 16.60 35.98 20.73
N ASN A 122 15.70 35.05 21.01
CA ASN A 122 15.42 33.92 20.13
C ASN A 122 13.96 33.98 19.64
N SER A 123 13.76 34.36 18.38
CA SER A 123 12.44 34.28 17.76
C SER A 123 11.87 32.86 17.95
N TYR A 124 10.59 32.74 18.33
CA TYR A 124 9.84 31.48 18.42
C TYR A 124 10.17 30.51 17.26
N TRP A 125 10.30 31.09 16.05
CA TRP A 125 10.68 30.38 14.83
C TRP A 125 12.07 29.77 14.84
N GLN A 126 13.05 30.38 15.50
CA GLN A 126 14.41 29.84 15.64
C GLN A 126 14.46 28.65 16.59
N VAL A 127 13.73 28.68 17.71
CA VAL A 127 13.61 27.55 18.65
C VAL A 127 12.85 26.38 18.00
N LEU A 128 11.77 26.67 17.28
CA LEU A 128 11.02 25.66 16.53
C LEU A 128 11.88 25.07 15.40
N LYS A 129 12.60 25.92 14.65
CA LYS A 129 13.53 25.49 13.60
C LYS A 129 14.69 24.67 14.16
N ALA A 130 15.22 24.98 15.34
CA ALA A 130 16.24 24.18 16.00
C ALA A 130 15.72 22.79 16.41
N LYS A 131 14.49 22.70 16.94
CA LYS A 131 13.84 21.41 17.23
C LYS A 131 13.57 20.60 15.96
N VAL A 132 13.06 21.23 14.89
CA VAL A 132 12.83 20.57 13.59
C VAL A 132 14.15 20.13 12.95
N LYS A 133 15.21 20.94 13.06
CA LYS A 133 16.56 20.61 12.56
C LYS A 133 17.18 19.44 13.33
N ASN A 134 16.95 19.35 14.64
CA ASN A 134 17.38 18.18 15.44
C ASN A 134 16.59 16.90 15.10
N ILE A 135 15.36 17.02 14.58
CA ILE A 135 14.58 15.86 14.09
C ILE A 135 15.09 15.36 12.74
N PHE A 136 15.75 16.23 11.95
CA PHE A 136 16.35 15.98 10.64
C PHE A 136 17.87 16.27 10.62
N THR A 137 18.63 15.71 11.56
CA THR A 137 20.09 15.73 11.45
C THR A 137 20.50 14.76 10.34
N ILE A 138 20.56 15.27 9.10
CA ILE A 138 21.25 14.60 8.01
C ILE A 138 22.74 14.90 8.22
N GLU A 139 23.49 13.92 8.73
CA GLU A 139 24.95 14.01 8.69
C GLU A 139 25.39 14.10 7.23
N VAL A 140 26.06 15.19 6.87
CA VAL A 140 26.40 15.55 5.48
C VAL A 140 27.30 14.50 4.81
N SER A 141 28.06 13.71 5.58
CA SER A 141 28.90 12.62 5.07
C SER A 141 28.11 11.37 4.65
N GLU A 142 26.91 11.12 5.20
CA GLU A 142 26.08 9.97 4.82
C GLU A 142 25.02 10.33 3.76
N GLY A 143 24.74 11.62 3.54
CA GLY A 143 23.63 12.10 2.69
C GLY A 143 23.66 11.57 1.24
N GLY A 144 24.85 11.36 0.67
CA GLY A 144 25.01 10.86 -0.70
C GLY A 144 24.50 9.43 -0.91
N HIS A 145 24.78 8.52 0.04
CA HIS A 145 24.30 7.14 -0.02
C HIS A 145 22.79 7.05 0.17
N TRP A 146 22.23 7.89 1.04
CA TRP A 146 20.80 7.95 1.28
C TRP A 146 20.01 8.44 0.07
N PHE A 147 20.51 9.48 -0.60
CA PHE A 147 19.89 9.98 -1.83
C PHE A 147 19.87 8.92 -2.92
N LEU A 148 20.94 8.12 -3.01
CA LEU A 148 21.04 7.01 -3.95
C LEU A 148 19.98 5.93 -3.66
N VAL A 149 19.89 5.46 -2.41
CA VAL A 149 18.87 4.46 -2.00
C VAL A 149 17.46 4.96 -2.30
N PHE A 150 17.14 6.20 -1.93
CA PHE A 150 15.83 6.78 -2.20
C PHE A 150 15.58 6.93 -3.71
N GLY A 151 16.59 7.34 -4.48
CA GLY A 151 16.51 7.46 -5.94
C GLY A 151 16.24 6.13 -6.64
N ILE A 152 16.89 5.05 -6.21
CA ILE A 152 16.66 3.70 -6.75
C ILE A 152 15.29 3.16 -6.33
N ALA A 153 14.88 3.37 -5.07
CA ALA A 153 13.52 3.01 -4.63
C ALA A 153 12.46 3.75 -5.46
N LEU A 154 12.65 5.06 -5.68
CA LEU A 154 11.76 5.89 -6.47
C LEU A 154 11.71 5.41 -7.92
N ALA A 155 12.86 5.11 -8.53
CA ALA A 155 12.91 4.53 -9.87
C ALA A 155 12.15 3.19 -9.94
N GLY A 156 12.36 2.28 -8.97
CA GLY A 156 11.67 1.00 -8.90
C GLY A 156 10.16 1.12 -8.70
N GLY A 157 9.70 2.11 -7.91
CA GLY A 157 8.28 2.46 -7.76
C GLY A 157 7.69 3.02 -9.06
N LEU A 158 8.39 3.94 -9.73
CA LEU A 158 7.93 4.53 -10.99
C LEU A 158 7.86 3.50 -12.14
N ILE A 159 8.81 2.57 -12.23
CA ILE A 159 8.78 1.47 -13.22
C ILE A 159 7.50 0.63 -13.04
N ARG A 160 7.12 0.33 -11.79
CA ARG A 160 5.89 -0.42 -11.48
C ARG A 160 4.62 0.40 -11.58
N MET A 161 4.71 1.72 -11.44
CA MET A 161 3.58 2.62 -11.64
C MET A 161 3.27 2.82 -13.13
N TYR A 162 4.22 2.54 -14.03
CA TYR A 162 4.08 2.81 -15.46
C TYR A 162 2.82 2.19 -16.10
N PRO A 163 2.47 0.90 -15.89
CA PRO A 163 1.24 0.33 -16.45
C PRO A 163 -0.02 1.04 -15.93
N ALA A 164 -0.04 1.40 -14.64
CA ALA A 164 -1.14 2.17 -14.05
C ALA A 164 -1.25 3.58 -14.63
N LEU A 165 -0.16 4.25 -14.97
CA LEU A 165 -0.23 5.57 -15.61
C LEU A 165 -0.78 5.49 -17.04
N GLN A 166 -0.52 4.40 -17.75
CA GLN A 166 -0.98 4.21 -19.13
C GLN A 166 -2.44 3.78 -19.22
N ASN A 167 -2.99 3.14 -18.19
CA ASN A 167 -4.35 2.62 -18.19
C ASN A 167 -5.08 3.07 -16.94
N ALA A 168 -6.14 3.86 -17.09
CA ALA A 168 -6.97 4.29 -15.97
C ALA A 168 -7.89 3.17 -15.45
N SER A 169 -8.20 2.16 -16.26
CA SER A 169 -9.02 1.02 -15.85
C SER A 169 -8.19 -0.01 -15.07
N PRO A 170 -8.76 -0.65 -14.03
CA PRO A 170 -8.10 -1.70 -13.30
C PRO A 170 -7.87 -2.95 -14.17
N PHE A 171 -6.79 -3.67 -13.89
CA PHE A 171 -6.36 -4.85 -14.64
C PHE A 171 -7.11 -6.14 -14.24
N SER A 172 -7.69 -6.21 -13.03
CA SER A 172 -8.47 -7.35 -12.57
C SER A 172 -9.82 -6.97 -11.97
N ARG A 173 -10.73 -7.95 -11.96
CA ARG A 173 -12.03 -7.84 -11.28
C ARG A 173 -11.87 -7.78 -9.76
N GLY A 174 -10.82 -8.39 -9.21
CA GLY A 174 -10.54 -8.38 -7.78
C GLY A 174 -10.39 -6.97 -7.21
N TRP A 175 -9.96 -6.01 -8.03
CA TRP A 175 -9.91 -4.59 -7.66
C TRP A 175 -11.27 -4.06 -7.15
N PHE A 176 -12.39 -4.46 -7.79
CA PHE A 176 -13.72 -4.03 -7.35
C PHE A 176 -14.10 -4.60 -6.00
N ASP A 177 -13.69 -5.84 -5.70
CA ASP A 177 -13.90 -6.46 -4.39
C ASP A 177 -13.11 -5.71 -3.30
N GLN A 178 -11.84 -5.37 -3.57
CA GLN A 178 -11.05 -4.57 -2.63
C GLN A 178 -11.67 -3.18 -2.41
N LEU A 179 -12.16 -2.52 -3.47
CA LEU A 179 -12.85 -1.23 -3.35
C LEU A 179 -14.12 -1.36 -2.50
N ASN A 180 -14.93 -2.39 -2.75
CA ASN A 180 -16.15 -2.65 -1.99
C ASN A 180 -15.87 -2.78 -0.49
N ARG A 181 -14.80 -3.48 -0.11
CA ARG A 181 -14.38 -3.64 1.29
C ARG A 181 -13.96 -2.31 1.93
N ILE A 182 -13.28 -1.42 1.20
CA ILE A 182 -12.98 -0.06 1.70
C ILE A 182 -14.28 0.73 1.95
N LYS A 183 -15.24 0.65 1.02
CA LYS A 183 -16.51 1.38 1.10
C LYS A 183 -17.38 0.86 2.25
N GLU A 184 -17.49 -0.46 2.42
CA GLU A 184 -18.20 -1.10 3.54
C GLU A 184 -17.57 -0.74 4.90
N MET A 185 -16.24 -0.67 4.98
CA MET A 185 -15.57 -0.23 6.21
C MET A 185 -15.92 1.22 6.58
N ARG A 186 -16.08 2.11 5.59
CA ARG A 186 -16.58 3.48 5.81
C ARG A 186 -18.05 3.52 6.21
N LEU A 187 -18.83 2.50 5.84
CA LEU A 187 -20.21 2.27 6.30
C LEU A 187 -20.28 1.52 7.65
N GLN A 188 -19.15 1.42 8.36
CA GLN A 188 -19.04 0.77 9.66
C GLN A 188 -19.13 -0.77 9.64
N ASN A 189 -18.99 -1.40 8.46
CA ASN A 189 -18.98 -2.85 8.31
C ASN A 189 -17.54 -3.33 8.07
N TYR A 190 -16.84 -3.76 9.13
CA TYR A 190 -15.47 -4.25 9.00
C TYR A 190 -15.41 -5.62 8.32
N PHE A 191 -16.25 -6.55 8.80
CA PHE A 191 -16.44 -7.85 8.18
C PHE A 191 -17.68 -7.77 7.28
N THR A 192 -17.52 -8.19 6.03
CA THR A 192 -18.62 -8.31 5.07
C THR A 192 -19.18 -9.73 5.15
N GLU A 193 -19.18 -10.48 4.07
CA GLU A 193 -19.68 -11.86 4.00
C GLU A 193 -18.75 -12.86 4.68
N ALA A 194 -17.44 -12.59 4.70
CA ALA A 194 -16.42 -13.48 5.26
C ALA A 194 -15.48 -12.74 6.24
N PRO A 195 -14.94 -13.43 7.26
CA PRO A 195 -13.97 -12.88 8.21
C PRO A 195 -12.57 -12.67 7.60
N VAL A 196 -12.47 -11.93 6.49
CA VAL A 196 -11.19 -11.69 5.81
C VAL A 196 -10.45 -10.51 6.48
N PRO A 197 -9.13 -10.55 6.62
CA PRO A 197 -8.33 -9.43 7.13
C PRO A 197 -8.54 -8.13 6.34
N GLY A 198 -8.62 -7.00 7.05
CA GLY A 198 -9.00 -5.69 6.49
C GLY A 198 -7.88 -4.63 6.50
N GLY A 199 -6.68 -4.96 6.99
CA GLY A 199 -5.62 -3.99 7.29
C GLY A 199 -5.15 -3.15 6.10
N MET A 200 -5.07 -3.74 4.91
CA MET A 200 -4.82 -2.99 3.67
C MET A 200 -5.90 -1.93 3.43
N HIS A 201 -7.17 -2.33 3.52
CA HIS A 201 -8.34 -1.48 3.34
C HIS A 201 -8.40 -0.37 4.38
N SER A 202 -8.05 -0.69 5.65
CA SER A 202 -7.94 0.29 6.73
C SER A 202 -6.92 1.38 6.38
N LEU A 203 -5.73 1.00 5.90
CA LEU A 203 -4.70 1.96 5.50
C LEU A 203 -5.14 2.80 4.30
N VAL A 204 -5.73 2.19 3.26
CA VAL A 204 -6.26 2.93 2.11
C VAL A 204 -7.32 3.93 2.54
N SER A 205 -8.25 3.54 3.41
CA SER A 205 -9.29 4.42 3.94
C SER A 205 -8.68 5.61 4.70
N VAL A 206 -7.70 5.36 5.57
CA VAL A 206 -7.03 6.42 6.35
C VAL A 206 -6.25 7.37 5.44
N PHE A 207 -5.49 6.85 4.47
CA PHE A 207 -4.79 7.69 3.50
C PHE A 207 -5.76 8.48 2.63
N SER A 208 -6.91 7.92 2.25
CA SER A 208 -7.95 8.63 1.53
C SER A 208 -8.50 9.81 2.32
N MET A 209 -8.83 9.59 3.60
CA MET A 209 -9.31 10.67 4.49
C MET A 209 -8.26 11.76 4.71
N LEU A 210 -6.98 11.39 4.85
CA LEU A 210 -5.89 12.32 5.16
C LEU A 210 -5.42 13.11 3.93
N THR A 211 -5.34 12.49 2.76
CA THR A 211 -4.83 13.12 1.53
C THR A 211 -5.93 13.71 0.64
N GLN A 212 -7.19 13.40 0.93
CA GLN A 212 -8.36 13.67 0.09
C GLN A 212 -8.27 13.06 -1.31
N VAL A 213 -7.37 12.10 -1.53
CA VAL A 213 -7.33 11.31 -2.76
C VAL A 213 -8.41 10.23 -2.67
N SER A 214 -9.11 9.99 -3.78
CA SER A 214 -10.16 8.98 -3.86
C SER A 214 -9.60 7.57 -3.55
N PRO A 215 -10.35 6.71 -2.83
CA PRO A 215 -9.89 5.36 -2.53
C PRO A 215 -9.65 4.54 -3.81
N GLU A 216 -10.38 4.83 -4.89
CA GLU A 216 -10.21 4.24 -6.21
C GLU A 216 -8.80 4.50 -6.75
N MET A 217 -8.35 5.77 -6.74
CA MET A 217 -7.01 6.14 -7.21
C MET A 217 -5.92 5.58 -6.30
N ILE A 218 -6.11 5.60 -4.97
CA ILE A 218 -5.13 5.03 -4.04
C ILE A 218 -4.95 3.53 -4.29
N LEU A 219 -6.05 2.79 -4.47
CA LEU A 219 -6.01 1.35 -4.75
C LEU A 219 -5.27 1.06 -6.06
N HIS A 220 -5.47 1.90 -7.07
CA HIS A 220 -4.79 1.81 -8.36
C HIS A 220 -3.27 2.10 -8.30
N LEU A 221 -2.84 2.89 -7.32
CA LEU A 221 -1.43 3.25 -7.12
C LEU A 221 -0.75 2.43 -6.01
N LEU A 222 -1.50 1.60 -5.29
CA LEU A 222 -1.04 0.96 -4.07
C LEU A 222 0.14 0.02 -4.32
N GLY A 223 0.11 -0.78 -5.40
CA GLY A 223 1.17 -1.73 -5.72
C GLY A 223 2.52 -1.06 -6.01
N ALA A 224 2.50 0.11 -6.65
CA ALA A 224 3.71 0.92 -6.86
C ALA A 224 4.26 1.49 -5.53
N LEU A 225 3.37 1.93 -4.64
CA LEU A 225 3.73 2.46 -3.31
C LEU A 225 4.31 1.37 -2.40
N THR A 226 3.68 0.19 -2.34
CA THR A 226 4.20 -0.94 -1.56
C THR A 226 5.56 -1.39 -2.08
N SER A 227 5.72 -1.45 -3.40
CA SER A 227 7.00 -1.80 -4.03
C SER A 227 8.12 -0.81 -3.72
N PHE A 228 7.82 0.49 -3.68
CA PHE A 228 8.75 1.52 -3.24
C PHE A 228 9.24 1.25 -1.79
N PHE A 229 8.32 0.92 -0.88
CA PHE A 229 8.68 0.58 0.50
C PHE A 229 9.46 -0.74 0.61
N LEU A 230 9.07 -1.76 -0.16
CA LEU A 230 9.77 -3.04 -0.22
C LEU A 230 11.22 -2.86 -0.69
N CYS A 231 11.50 -1.97 -1.66
CA CYS A 231 12.86 -1.65 -2.07
C CYS A 231 13.70 -1.15 -0.87
N ILE A 232 13.16 -0.21 -0.08
CA ILE A 232 13.85 0.34 1.11
C ILE A 232 14.07 -0.77 2.15
N ILE A 233 13.10 -1.65 2.34
CA ILE A 233 13.18 -2.78 3.28
C ILE A 233 14.22 -3.80 2.82
N VAL A 234 14.29 -4.15 1.53
CA VAL A 234 15.32 -5.04 0.97
C VAL A 234 16.71 -4.48 1.23
N TYR A 235 16.92 -3.19 0.99
CA TYR A 235 18.18 -2.52 1.32
C TYR A 235 18.49 -2.59 2.83
N TRP A 236 17.52 -2.26 3.67
CA TRP A 236 17.72 -2.22 5.13
C TRP A 236 18.02 -3.61 5.70
N ILE A 237 17.30 -4.65 5.29
CA ILE A 237 17.56 -6.04 5.69
C ILE A 237 18.92 -6.50 5.19
N SER A 238 19.25 -6.22 3.93
CA SER A 238 20.55 -6.57 3.36
C SER A 238 21.70 -5.91 4.12
N ARG A 239 21.55 -4.64 4.50
CA ARG A 239 22.51 -3.90 5.33
C ARG A 239 22.63 -4.49 6.73
N ASP A 240 21.52 -4.91 7.33
CA ASP A 240 21.51 -5.54 8.67
C ASP A 240 22.20 -6.90 8.66
N ILE A 241 21.84 -7.79 7.71
CA ILE A 241 22.41 -9.13 7.57
C ILE A 241 23.93 -9.06 7.31
N THR A 242 24.38 -8.13 6.47
CA THR A 242 25.81 -7.96 6.15
C THR A 242 26.57 -7.13 7.19
N LYS A 243 25.88 -6.57 8.20
CA LYS A 243 26.43 -5.66 9.22
C LYS A 243 27.19 -4.46 8.62
N ASN A 244 26.74 -3.98 7.47
CA ASN A 244 27.31 -2.84 6.74
C ASN A 244 28.82 -2.95 6.42
N ARG A 245 29.39 -4.17 6.34
CA ARG A 245 30.81 -4.35 6.00
C ARG A 245 31.15 -3.84 4.60
N TYR A 246 30.21 -4.05 3.66
CA TYR A 246 30.31 -3.58 2.28
C TYR A 246 29.05 -2.78 1.93
N PRO A 247 29.06 -1.44 2.07
CA PRO A 247 27.84 -0.61 1.97
C PRO A 247 27.18 -0.63 0.59
N PHE A 248 27.93 -0.94 -0.48
CA PHE A 248 27.39 -1.03 -1.84
C PHE A 248 26.68 -2.35 -2.16
N ALA A 249 27.01 -3.44 -1.48
CA ALA A 249 26.39 -4.73 -1.74
C ALA A 249 24.85 -4.70 -1.52
N PRO A 250 24.33 -4.10 -0.43
CA PRO A 250 22.90 -3.88 -0.24
C PRO A 250 22.25 -3.05 -1.35
N ILE A 251 22.96 -2.04 -1.88
CA ILE A 251 22.44 -1.18 -2.95
C ILE A 251 22.30 -1.97 -4.24
N ILE A 252 23.28 -2.81 -4.58
CA ILE A 252 23.21 -3.62 -5.80
C ILE A 252 22.10 -4.69 -5.68
N GLY A 253 21.98 -5.35 -4.53
CA GLY A 253 20.88 -6.30 -4.28
C GLY A 253 19.50 -5.64 -4.38
N MET A 254 19.34 -4.44 -3.81
CA MET A 254 18.14 -3.62 -3.96
C MET A 254 17.90 -3.23 -5.41
N SER A 255 18.94 -2.87 -6.17
CA SER A 255 18.83 -2.45 -7.57
C SER A 255 18.31 -3.56 -8.47
N LEU A 256 18.74 -4.81 -8.21
CA LEU A 256 18.23 -5.98 -8.93
C LEU A 256 16.72 -6.13 -8.72
N TYR A 257 16.25 -6.00 -7.48
CA TYR A 257 14.82 -6.03 -7.16
C TYR A 257 14.06 -4.84 -7.77
N ALA A 258 14.62 -3.63 -7.67
CA ALA A 258 13.95 -2.39 -8.05
C ALA A 258 13.84 -2.22 -9.57
N VAL A 259 14.94 -2.40 -10.30
CA VAL A 259 15.08 -2.00 -11.71
C VAL A 259 14.87 -3.16 -12.67
N VAL A 260 15.12 -4.40 -12.23
CA VAL A 260 15.17 -5.58 -13.11
C VAL A 260 14.21 -6.69 -12.65
N PRO A 261 12.93 -6.38 -12.36
CA PRO A 261 12.04 -7.39 -11.82
C PRO A 261 11.72 -8.51 -12.82
N MET A 262 11.68 -8.22 -14.12
CA MET A 262 11.09 -9.13 -15.11
C MET A 262 12.00 -10.30 -15.51
N LEU A 263 13.32 -10.14 -15.47
CA LEU A 263 14.25 -11.16 -15.96
C LEU A 263 14.52 -12.29 -14.96
N PHE A 264 14.65 -11.94 -13.68
CA PHE A 264 15.17 -12.83 -12.64
C PHE A 264 14.15 -13.15 -11.55
N LEU A 265 13.14 -12.29 -11.36
CA LEU A 265 12.17 -12.45 -10.29
C LEU A 265 10.90 -13.07 -10.85
N PRO A 266 10.24 -13.99 -10.12
CA PRO A 266 8.95 -14.54 -10.52
C PRO A 266 7.84 -13.52 -10.28
N VAL A 267 7.89 -12.37 -10.96
CA VAL A 267 6.87 -11.33 -10.87
C VAL A 267 6.63 -10.67 -12.22
N SER A 268 5.36 -10.35 -12.50
CA SER A 268 4.98 -9.54 -13.66
C SER A 268 4.66 -8.10 -13.22
N LEU A 269 4.99 -7.12 -14.08
CA LEU A 269 4.70 -5.71 -13.78
C LEU A 269 3.19 -5.45 -13.66
N ASP A 270 2.38 -6.10 -14.48
CA ASP A 270 0.92 -5.98 -14.43
C ASP A 270 0.35 -6.41 -13.07
N GLN A 271 0.85 -7.51 -12.50
CA GLN A 271 0.44 -7.95 -11.15
C GLN A 271 0.91 -7.01 -10.05
N GLN A 272 2.13 -6.46 -10.17
CA GLN A 272 2.69 -5.55 -9.17
C GLN A 272 2.03 -4.18 -9.13
N VAL A 273 1.25 -3.83 -10.16
CA VAL A 273 0.44 -2.61 -10.16
C VAL A 273 -0.78 -2.79 -9.26
N GLU A 274 -1.36 -3.98 -9.24
CA GLU A 274 -2.55 -4.28 -8.45
C GLU A 274 -2.26 -4.24 -6.95
N ALA A 275 -3.30 -3.90 -6.18
CA ALA A 275 -3.23 -3.84 -4.73
C ALA A 275 -3.10 -5.25 -4.13
N SER A 276 -1.87 -5.67 -3.84
CA SER A 276 -1.59 -6.92 -3.14
C SER A 276 -1.55 -6.73 -1.61
N SER A 277 -2.40 -7.48 -0.91
CA SER A 277 -2.36 -7.54 0.56
C SER A 277 -1.11 -8.27 1.08
N VAL A 278 -0.51 -9.14 0.26
CA VAL A 278 0.70 -9.90 0.59
C VAL A 278 1.90 -8.97 0.61
N ASP A 279 2.10 -8.15 -0.43
CA ASP A 279 3.19 -7.15 -0.51
C ASP A 279 3.16 -6.17 0.67
N LEU A 280 1.97 -5.65 1.00
CA LEU A 280 1.81 -4.74 2.12
C LEU A 280 2.06 -5.45 3.48
N ALA A 281 1.63 -6.70 3.63
CA ALA A 281 1.92 -7.46 4.83
C ALA A 281 3.41 -7.78 4.95
N LEU A 282 4.12 -8.01 3.85
CA LEU A 282 5.58 -8.18 3.83
C LEU A 282 6.31 -6.90 4.25
N CYS A 283 5.76 -5.72 3.93
CA CYS A 283 6.26 -4.43 4.43
C CYS A 283 6.24 -4.33 5.97
N PHE A 284 5.35 -5.07 6.65
CA PHE A 284 5.32 -5.15 8.11
C PHE A 284 6.10 -6.36 8.64
N ALA A 285 5.95 -7.53 8.00
CA ALA A 285 6.50 -8.79 8.47
C ALA A 285 8.03 -8.79 8.49
N LEU A 286 8.67 -8.39 7.38
CA LEU A 286 10.13 -8.49 7.28
C LEU A 286 10.82 -7.57 8.30
N PRO A 287 10.42 -6.30 8.47
CA PRO A 287 10.98 -5.47 9.53
C PRO A 287 10.71 -6.00 10.94
N THR A 288 9.51 -6.53 11.18
CA THR A 288 9.14 -7.13 12.48
C THR A 288 10.05 -8.30 12.83
N LEU A 289 10.34 -9.18 11.87
CA LEU A 289 11.26 -10.30 12.03
C LEU A 289 12.67 -9.83 12.38
N THR A 290 13.20 -8.84 11.67
CA THR A 290 14.53 -8.30 11.93
C THR A 290 14.62 -7.66 13.32
N ILE A 291 13.62 -6.86 13.71
CA ILE A 291 13.58 -6.25 15.05
C ILE A 291 13.46 -7.33 16.13
N PHE A 292 12.68 -8.38 15.88
CA PHE A 292 12.57 -9.53 16.77
C PHE A 292 13.94 -10.20 16.98
N ILE A 293 14.66 -10.53 15.91
CA ILE A 293 16.00 -11.15 15.98
C ILE A 293 17.00 -10.24 16.70
N ARG A 294 17.01 -8.93 16.39
CA ARG A 294 17.86 -7.94 17.08
C ARG A 294 17.61 -7.93 18.60
N ASN A 295 16.35 -7.99 19.01
CA ASN A 295 15.96 -8.05 20.42
C ASN A 295 16.39 -9.36 21.11
N LEU A 296 16.30 -10.50 20.43
CA LEU A 296 16.75 -11.80 20.98
C LEU A 296 18.24 -11.82 21.30
N ARG A 297 19.05 -11.15 20.47
CA ARG A 297 20.52 -11.11 20.59
C ARG A 297 21.03 -10.03 21.56
N ALA A 298 20.12 -9.21 22.10
CA ALA A 298 20.44 -8.08 22.98
C ALA A 298 21.44 -7.05 22.38
N THR A 299 21.63 -7.05 21.06
CA THR A 299 22.52 -6.11 20.36
C THR A 299 21.94 -4.69 20.41
N TYR A 300 20.62 -4.58 20.24
CA TYR A 300 19.84 -3.36 20.44
C TYR A 300 18.51 -3.75 21.08
N LYS A 301 18.22 -3.22 22.27
CA LYS A 301 16.94 -3.47 22.94
C LYS A 301 15.94 -2.43 22.50
N SER A 302 15.06 -2.80 21.58
CA SER A 302 13.85 -2.04 21.29
C SER A 302 12.71 -2.46 22.21
N PRO A 303 11.76 -1.56 22.51
CA PRO A 303 10.52 -1.92 23.18
C PRO A 303 9.77 -3.04 22.44
N TRP A 304 9.29 -4.05 23.18
CA TRP A 304 8.48 -5.15 22.64
C TRP A 304 7.18 -4.69 21.95
N PHE A 305 6.75 -3.46 22.23
CA PHE A 305 5.64 -2.80 21.54
C PHE A 305 5.79 -2.84 20.01
N TYR A 306 6.98 -2.61 19.45
CA TYR A 306 7.17 -2.63 17.99
C TYR A 306 6.94 -4.02 17.41
N ILE A 307 7.40 -5.07 18.09
CA ILE A 307 7.18 -6.45 17.66
C ILE A 307 5.68 -6.76 17.72
N PHE A 308 5.01 -6.44 18.84
CA PHE A 308 3.57 -6.66 19.01
C PHE A 308 2.75 -5.93 17.94
N SER A 309 3.04 -4.65 17.71
CA SER A 309 2.37 -3.83 16.69
C SER A 309 2.59 -4.39 15.28
N GLY A 310 3.81 -4.85 14.98
CA GLY A 310 4.15 -5.46 13.70
C GLY A 310 3.45 -6.80 13.43
N PHE A 311 3.32 -7.65 14.45
CA PHE A 311 2.53 -8.88 14.36
C PHE A 311 1.05 -8.59 14.11
N ILE A 312 0.48 -7.61 14.82
CA ILE A 312 -0.90 -7.17 14.60
C ILE A 312 -1.08 -6.61 13.19
N ALA A 313 -0.20 -5.69 12.76
CA ALA A 313 -0.25 -5.11 11.43
C ALA A 313 -0.22 -6.19 10.34
N THR A 314 0.69 -7.15 10.48
CA THR A 314 0.81 -8.27 9.54
C THR A 314 -0.44 -9.13 9.56
N GLY A 315 -0.89 -9.59 10.73
CA GLY A 315 -2.06 -10.48 10.87
C GLY A 315 -3.37 -9.87 10.41
N PHE A 316 -3.59 -8.58 10.70
CA PHE A 316 -4.77 -7.87 10.24
C PHE A 316 -4.70 -7.47 8.76
N THR A 317 -3.51 -7.43 8.16
CA THR A 317 -3.36 -7.18 6.72
C THR A 317 -3.52 -8.46 5.91
N ASN A 318 -2.83 -9.54 6.30
CA ASN A 318 -2.88 -10.83 5.63
C ASN A 318 -2.46 -11.96 6.59
N LEU A 319 -3.37 -12.91 6.86
CA LEU A 319 -3.12 -14.02 7.80
C LEU A 319 -2.15 -15.06 7.24
N PHE A 320 -2.10 -15.25 5.91
CA PHE A 320 -1.12 -16.12 5.27
C PHE A 320 0.30 -15.62 5.58
N VAL A 321 0.59 -14.35 5.34
CA VAL A 321 1.93 -13.79 5.64
C VAL A 321 2.23 -13.87 7.14
N ALA A 322 1.24 -13.64 8.02
CA ALA A 322 1.47 -13.72 9.45
C ALA A 322 1.82 -15.14 9.94
N PHE A 323 1.11 -16.17 9.49
CA PHE A 323 1.23 -17.53 10.05
C PHE A 323 2.09 -18.48 9.23
N VAL A 324 2.21 -18.26 7.92
CA VAL A 324 3.03 -19.09 7.02
C VAL A 324 4.44 -18.51 6.90
N ILE A 325 4.59 -17.19 6.93
CA ILE A 325 5.89 -16.53 6.74
C ILE A 325 6.44 -16.01 8.08
N LEU A 326 5.79 -15.02 8.69
CA LEU A 326 6.34 -14.33 9.87
C LEU A 326 6.51 -15.27 11.07
N LEU A 327 5.50 -16.08 11.39
CA LEU A 327 5.51 -16.96 12.55
C LEU A 327 6.59 -18.05 12.44
N PRO A 328 6.70 -18.84 11.35
CA PRO A 328 7.73 -19.87 11.24
C PRO A 328 9.14 -19.29 11.20
N LEU A 329 9.34 -18.15 10.53
CA LEU A 329 10.62 -17.45 10.54
C LEU A 329 10.98 -16.91 11.92
N SER A 330 10.00 -16.46 12.70
CA SER A 330 10.22 -16.05 14.09
C SER A 330 10.62 -17.23 14.97
N PHE A 331 10.03 -18.41 14.77
CA PHE A 331 10.47 -19.65 15.43
C PHE A 331 11.90 -20.04 15.03
N LEU A 332 12.26 -19.95 13.75
CA LEU A 332 13.65 -20.14 13.30
C LEU A 332 14.60 -19.10 13.92
N GLY A 333 14.12 -17.86 14.08
CA GLY A 333 14.85 -16.79 14.78
C GLY A 333 15.20 -17.14 16.22
N LEU A 334 14.42 -17.99 16.91
CA LEU A 334 14.74 -18.44 18.28
C LEU A 334 16.04 -19.26 18.34
N LEU A 335 16.50 -19.85 17.22
CA LEU A 335 17.80 -20.53 17.15
C LEU A 335 18.98 -19.59 17.43
N THR A 336 18.76 -18.28 17.34
CA THR A 336 19.78 -17.25 17.64
C THR A 336 20.00 -16.99 19.13
N LEU A 337 19.20 -17.60 20.01
CA LEU A 337 19.29 -17.40 21.45
C LEU A 337 20.63 -17.91 22.03
N PRO A 338 21.21 -17.20 23.02
CA PRO A 338 22.46 -17.63 23.66
C PRO A 338 22.27 -18.93 24.47
N ARG A 339 23.23 -19.88 24.31
CA ARG A 339 23.18 -21.26 24.85
C ARG A 339 22.94 -21.36 26.37
N ARG A 340 23.45 -20.41 27.17
CA ARG A 340 23.51 -20.50 28.64
C ARG A 340 22.13 -20.57 29.33
N ARG A 341 21.05 -20.10 28.70
CA ARG A 341 19.66 -20.19 29.22
C ARG A 341 18.64 -20.53 28.14
N TYR A 342 19.10 -21.21 27.08
CA TYR A 342 18.34 -21.41 25.85
C TYR A 342 16.92 -21.95 26.12
N PHE A 343 16.78 -23.05 26.87
CA PHE A 343 15.48 -23.70 27.08
C PHE A 343 14.45 -22.81 27.81
N LYS A 344 14.84 -22.12 28.89
CA LYS A 344 13.93 -21.24 29.64
C LYS A 344 13.51 -20.02 28.83
N SER A 345 14.43 -19.42 28.09
CA SER A 345 14.13 -18.28 27.22
C SER A 345 13.29 -18.69 26.02
N PHE A 346 13.61 -19.84 25.41
CA PHE A 346 12.87 -20.42 24.30
C PHE A 346 11.41 -20.67 24.70
N LEU A 347 11.16 -21.40 25.79
CA LEU A 347 9.79 -21.70 26.24
C LEU A 347 8.98 -20.42 26.50
N ARG A 348 9.58 -19.42 27.18
CA ARG A 348 8.91 -18.15 27.47
C ARG A 348 8.54 -17.39 26.20
N LEU A 349 9.48 -17.28 25.25
CA LEU A 349 9.27 -16.56 24.00
C LEU A 349 8.28 -17.27 23.09
N SER A 350 8.33 -18.61 23.04
CA SER A 350 7.34 -19.42 22.31
C SER A 350 5.94 -19.21 22.88
N LEU A 351 5.77 -19.16 24.21
CA LEU A 351 4.48 -18.85 24.83
C LEU A 351 3.98 -17.45 24.46
N TYR A 352 4.87 -16.45 24.38
CA TYR A 352 4.49 -15.12 23.89
C TYR A 352 4.06 -15.13 22.42
N LEU A 353 4.78 -15.81 21.54
CA LEU A 353 4.40 -15.97 20.13
C LEU A 353 3.04 -16.68 19.99
N VAL A 354 2.80 -17.74 20.76
CA VAL A 354 1.51 -18.44 20.76
C VAL A 354 0.38 -17.53 21.26
N SER A 355 0.62 -16.75 22.32
CA SER A 355 -0.38 -15.79 22.80
C SER A 355 -0.73 -14.71 21.77
N LEU A 356 0.28 -14.24 21.02
CA LEU A 356 0.09 -13.30 19.90
C LEU A 356 -0.80 -13.89 18.80
N VAL A 357 -0.55 -15.15 18.41
CA VAL A 357 -1.36 -15.85 17.41
C VAL A 357 -2.82 -15.93 17.86
N ILE A 358 -3.07 -16.27 19.14
CA ILE A 358 -4.42 -16.34 19.70
C ILE A 358 -5.11 -14.97 19.65
N ILE A 359 -4.42 -13.90 20.07
CA ILE A 359 -4.97 -12.54 20.06
C ILE A 359 -5.35 -12.09 18.65
N ILE A 360 -4.50 -12.38 17.65
CA ILE A 360 -4.75 -12.02 16.26
C ILE A 360 -5.93 -12.82 15.70
N LEU A 361 -6.03 -14.12 15.98
CA LEU A 361 -7.08 -14.98 15.46
C LEU A 361 -8.45 -14.75 16.11
N LEU A 362 -8.48 -14.32 17.37
CA LEU A 362 -9.69 -14.24 18.18
C LEU A 362 -10.84 -13.46 17.51
N PRO A 363 -10.64 -12.25 16.94
CA PRO A 363 -11.71 -11.52 16.25
C PRO A 363 -12.31 -12.28 15.07
N PHE A 364 -11.47 -12.96 14.28
CA PHE A 364 -11.90 -13.71 13.10
C PHE A 364 -12.66 -14.98 13.49
N ILE A 365 -12.21 -15.67 14.54
CA ILE A 365 -12.89 -16.86 15.08
C ILE A 365 -14.25 -16.48 15.66
N ILE A 366 -14.34 -15.39 16.43
CA ILE A 366 -15.60 -14.91 17.02
C ILE A 366 -16.60 -14.58 15.92
N TYR A 367 -16.18 -13.81 14.91
CA TYR A 367 -17.08 -13.47 13.80
C TYR A 367 -17.51 -14.71 13.01
N GLY A 368 -16.56 -15.61 12.70
CA GLY A 368 -16.86 -16.84 11.99
C GLY A 368 -17.83 -17.75 12.76
N TYR A 369 -17.75 -17.78 14.08
CA TYR A 369 -18.69 -18.51 14.93
C TYR A 369 -20.11 -17.93 14.82
N PHE A 370 -20.26 -16.59 14.82
CA PHE A 370 -21.58 -15.94 14.68
C PHE A 370 -22.19 -16.12 13.28
N GLN A 371 -21.37 -16.18 12.23
CA GLN A 371 -21.84 -16.38 10.86
C GLN A 371 -21.98 -17.85 10.45
N GLY A 372 -21.72 -18.79 11.36
CA GLY A 372 -21.81 -20.22 11.08
C GLY A 372 -20.76 -20.73 10.07
N THR A 373 -19.64 -20.03 9.91
CA THR A 373 -18.58 -20.47 9.01
C THR A 373 -17.76 -21.60 9.64
N GLU A 374 -17.57 -22.70 8.92
CA GLU A 374 -16.73 -23.80 9.39
C GLU A 374 -15.26 -23.35 9.53
N PRO A 375 -14.58 -23.64 10.66
CA PRO A 375 -13.19 -23.22 10.88
C PRO A 375 -12.21 -23.70 9.81
N GLN A 376 -12.45 -24.90 9.25
CA GLN A 376 -11.62 -25.46 8.18
C GLN A 376 -11.78 -24.67 6.87
N SER A 377 -13.02 -24.32 6.52
CA SER A 377 -13.32 -23.49 5.34
C SER A 377 -12.69 -22.11 5.47
N PHE A 378 -12.77 -21.51 6.67
CA PHE A 378 -12.08 -20.26 6.96
C PHE A 378 -10.56 -20.38 6.74
N LEU A 379 -9.90 -21.37 7.34
CA LEU A 379 -8.45 -21.54 7.20
C LEU A 379 -8.05 -21.73 5.72
N LEU A 380 -8.78 -22.57 4.98
CA LEU A 380 -8.51 -22.81 3.56
C LEU A 380 -8.69 -21.53 2.72
N SER A 381 -9.71 -20.73 3.00
CA SER A 381 -9.94 -19.44 2.32
C SER A 381 -8.80 -18.43 2.52
N GLN A 382 -8.03 -18.56 3.60
CA GLN A 382 -6.89 -17.69 3.88
C GLN A 382 -5.58 -18.23 3.30
N LEU A 383 -5.47 -19.54 3.06
CA LEU A 383 -4.25 -20.19 2.55
C LEU A 383 -4.22 -20.32 1.02
N TYR A 384 -5.37 -20.22 0.37
CA TYR A 384 -5.52 -20.29 -1.08
C TYR A 384 -6.06 -18.98 -1.62
N ASP A 385 -5.37 -18.40 -2.61
CA ASP A 385 -5.84 -17.20 -3.29
C ASP A 385 -6.07 -17.52 -4.75
N ILE A 386 -7.34 -17.51 -5.15
CA ILE A 386 -7.78 -17.84 -6.51
C ILE A 386 -7.29 -16.78 -7.51
N GLN A 387 -6.93 -15.58 -7.03
CA GLN A 387 -6.42 -14.48 -7.85
C GLN A 387 -4.89 -14.53 -8.02
N ALA A 388 -4.18 -15.38 -7.27
CA ALA A 388 -2.73 -15.50 -7.37
C ALA A 388 -2.33 -16.30 -8.61
N TYR A 389 -1.58 -15.66 -9.52
CA TYR A 389 -1.28 -16.21 -10.84
C TYR A 389 0.20 -16.61 -10.96
N SER A 390 0.48 -17.76 -11.59
CA SER A 390 1.82 -18.38 -11.62
C SER A 390 2.38 -18.52 -13.04
N TYR A 391 2.27 -17.47 -13.85
CA TYR A 391 2.79 -17.46 -15.21
C TYR A 391 3.68 -16.23 -15.44
N PHE A 392 4.95 -16.49 -15.76
CA PHE A 392 5.99 -15.47 -15.89
C PHE A 392 6.70 -15.62 -17.25
N PRO A 393 6.13 -15.08 -18.33
CA PRO A 393 6.68 -15.27 -19.68
C PRO A 393 7.97 -14.48 -19.92
N GLU A 394 8.22 -13.41 -19.16
CA GLU A 394 9.39 -12.53 -19.30
C GLU A 394 10.66 -13.09 -18.64
N LEU A 395 10.56 -14.19 -17.87
CA LEU A 395 11.72 -14.83 -17.23
C LEU A 395 12.69 -15.39 -18.27
N ILE A 396 13.99 -15.31 -17.97
CA ILE A 396 15.06 -15.86 -18.83
C ILE A 396 14.91 -17.38 -19.03
N SER A 397 14.48 -18.10 -17.99
CA SER A 397 14.16 -19.53 -18.02
C SER A 397 12.93 -19.81 -17.16
N PRO A 398 12.21 -20.93 -17.38
CA PRO A 398 11.13 -21.35 -16.49
C PRO A 398 11.57 -21.34 -15.02
N ILE A 399 10.66 -20.91 -14.13
CA ILE A 399 10.95 -20.71 -12.70
C ILE A 399 11.52 -21.97 -12.02
N GLN A 400 11.15 -23.15 -12.51
CA GLN A 400 11.64 -24.44 -12.00
C GLN A 400 13.13 -24.66 -12.29
N GLU A 401 13.63 -24.19 -13.42
CA GLU A 401 15.05 -24.28 -13.78
C GLU A 401 15.85 -23.18 -13.08
N LEU A 402 15.31 -21.96 -13.08
CA LEU A 402 15.94 -20.81 -12.44
C LEU A 402 16.13 -21.05 -10.93
N SER A 403 15.14 -21.67 -10.28
CA SER A 403 15.22 -22.02 -8.86
C SER A 403 16.33 -23.03 -8.56
N LYS A 404 16.65 -23.96 -9.48
CA LYS A 404 17.81 -24.86 -9.31
C LYS A 404 19.12 -24.09 -9.33
N VAL A 405 19.25 -23.11 -10.22
CA VAL A 405 20.43 -22.23 -10.29
C VAL A 405 20.56 -21.44 -8.99
N TYR A 406 19.47 -20.86 -8.48
CA TYR A 406 19.48 -20.13 -7.22
C TYR A 406 19.85 -21.01 -6.02
N ILE A 407 19.36 -22.25 -5.96
CA ILE A 407 19.77 -23.21 -4.91
C ILE A 407 21.26 -23.52 -5.00
N MET A 408 21.81 -23.67 -6.20
CA MET A 408 23.25 -23.93 -6.38
C MET A 408 24.11 -22.77 -5.86
N ILE A 409 23.73 -21.53 -6.22
CA ILE A 409 24.38 -20.31 -5.72
C ILE A 409 24.25 -20.22 -4.19
N ALA A 410 23.04 -20.40 -3.66
CA ALA A 410 22.78 -20.38 -2.23
C ALA A 410 23.57 -21.46 -1.47
N GLY A 411 23.68 -22.67 -2.04
CA GLY A 411 24.50 -23.76 -1.49
C GLY A 411 25.99 -23.42 -1.44
N GLY A 412 26.52 -22.77 -2.48
CA GLY A 412 27.89 -22.24 -2.49
C GLY A 412 28.12 -21.19 -1.39
N LEU A 413 27.18 -20.24 -1.24
CA LEU A 413 27.22 -19.23 -0.17
C LEU A 413 27.12 -19.85 1.22
N LEU A 414 26.25 -20.84 1.40
CA LEU A 414 26.10 -21.58 2.65
C LEU A 414 27.43 -22.25 3.03
N GLY A 415 28.06 -22.94 2.08
CA GLY A 415 29.36 -23.58 2.27
C GLY A 415 30.44 -22.58 2.70
N TYR A 416 30.53 -21.44 2.01
CA TYR A 416 31.45 -20.36 2.38
C TYR A 416 31.22 -19.85 3.81
N TYR A 417 29.98 -19.55 4.19
CA TYR A 417 29.68 -19.03 5.53
C TYR A 417 29.87 -20.06 6.64
N ILE A 418 29.62 -21.34 6.38
CA ILE A 418 29.91 -22.43 7.31
C ILE A 418 31.42 -22.54 7.54
N ILE A 419 32.23 -22.54 6.47
CA ILE A 419 33.69 -22.57 6.57
C ILE A 419 34.18 -21.35 7.36
N ASP A 420 33.71 -20.15 7.03
CA ASP A 420 34.10 -18.92 7.75
C ASP A 420 33.67 -18.94 9.22
N TYR A 421 32.51 -19.53 9.53
CA TYR A 421 32.03 -19.69 10.90
C TYR A 421 32.96 -20.59 11.73
N PHE A 422 33.40 -21.72 11.19
CA PHE A 422 34.34 -22.62 11.87
C PHE A 422 35.74 -22.01 12.00
N LEU A 423 36.20 -21.23 11.01
CA LEU A 423 37.52 -20.59 11.05
C LEU A 423 37.61 -19.46 12.09
N LYS A 424 36.51 -18.75 12.38
CA LYS A 424 36.49 -17.58 13.29
C LYS A 424 36.05 -17.89 14.73
N ASP A 425 35.73 -19.15 15.04
CA ASP A 425 35.27 -19.61 16.36
C ASP A 425 34.20 -18.70 17.01
N SER A 426 33.21 -18.31 16.21
CA SER A 426 32.14 -17.41 16.65
C SER A 426 31.18 -18.13 17.61
N SER A 427 30.82 -17.47 18.71
CA SER A 427 29.88 -18.00 19.71
C SER A 427 28.40 -18.02 19.26
N SER A 428 28.07 -17.41 18.12
CA SER A 428 26.70 -17.32 17.59
C SER A 428 26.64 -17.50 16.08
N VAL A 429 25.55 -18.13 15.61
CA VAL A 429 25.28 -18.36 14.19
C VAL A 429 25.08 -17.02 13.47
N ARG A 430 25.82 -16.86 12.37
CA ARG A 430 25.78 -15.71 11.47
C ARG A 430 24.39 -15.55 10.82
N ASP A 431 23.91 -14.32 10.69
CA ASP A 431 22.60 -14.01 10.07
C ASP A 431 22.54 -14.47 8.62
N GLU A 432 23.68 -14.39 7.94
CA GLU A 432 23.86 -14.85 6.57
C GLU A 432 23.50 -16.34 6.41
N ILE A 433 23.86 -17.19 7.38
CA ILE A 433 23.58 -18.63 7.34
C ILE A 433 22.08 -18.89 7.48
N ILE A 434 21.42 -18.19 8.41
CA ILE A 434 19.98 -18.35 8.66
C ILE A 434 19.20 -17.91 7.43
N PHE A 435 19.55 -16.76 6.86
CA PHE A 435 18.92 -16.27 5.63
C PHE A 435 19.07 -17.28 4.48
N VAL A 436 20.29 -17.77 4.23
CA VAL A 436 20.55 -18.70 3.12
C VAL A 436 19.80 -20.03 3.32
N LEU A 437 19.71 -20.53 4.55
CA LEU A 437 18.93 -21.73 4.85
C LEU A 437 17.44 -21.52 4.54
N VAL A 438 16.86 -20.40 5.00
CA VAL A 438 15.47 -20.04 4.71
C VAL A 438 15.26 -19.89 3.20
N PHE A 439 16.19 -19.25 2.50
CA PHE A 439 16.15 -19.09 1.05
C PHE A 439 16.10 -20.45 0.34
N ILE A 440 16.97 -21.40 0.73
CA ILE A 440 16.99 -22.73 0.14
C ILE A 440 15.66 -23.46 0.38
N VAL A 441 15.08 -23.38 1.58
CA VAL A 441 13.78 -24.01 1.89
C VAL A 441 12.67 -23.48 0.98
N ILE A 442 12.61 -22.15 0.78
CA ILE A 442 11.61 -21.54 -0.10
C ILE A 442 11.90 -21.88 -1.57
N ALA A 443 13.15 -21.80 -2.02
CA ALA A 443 13.54 -22.12 -3.39
C ALA A 443 13.24 -23.59 -3.76
N LEU A 444 13.41 -24.52 -2.81
CA LEU A 444 13.08 -25.93 -3.00
C LEU A 444 11.60 -26.15 -3.34
N ARG A 445 10.70 -25.29 -2.86
CA ARG A 445 9.26 -25.35 -3.17
C ARG A 445 8.96 -25.19 -4.66
N TYR A 446 9.81 -24.45 -5.38
CA TYR A 446 9.70 -24.21 -6.81
C TYR A 446 10.37 -25.28 -7.67
N THR A 447 11.03 -26.26 -7.05
CA THR A 447 11.69 -27.35 -7.77
C THR A 447 10.83 -28.61 -7.81
N PRO A 448 10.90 -29.40 -8.89
CA PRO A 448 10.16 -30.66 -9.00
C PRO A 448 10.72 -31.78 -8.09
N VAL A 449 11.77 -31.51 -7.31
CA VAL A 449 12.44 -32.50 -6.45
C VAL A 449 11.61 -32.82 -5.21
N LEU A 450 10.82 -31.86 -4.72
CA LEU A 450 9.95 -32.02 -3.56
C LEU A 450 8.54 -31.55 -3.92
N ASP A 451 7.63 -32.49 -4.17
CA ASP A 451 6.22 -32.17 -4.39
C ASP A 451 5.52 -31.86 -3.04
N PHE A 452 5.85 -30.68 -2.50
CA PHE A 452 5.22 -30.18 -1.28
C PHE A 452 3.75 -29.77 -1.48
N ALA A 453 3.20 -29.81 -2.70
CA ALA A 453 1.83 -29.38 -2.95
C ALA A 453 0.83 -30.33 -2.28
N ALA A 454 1.20 -31.61 -2.19
CA ALA A 454 0.46 -32.60 -1.44
C ALA A 454 0.58 -32.45 0.10
N LEU A 455 1.62 -31.78 0.60
CA LEU A 455 2.05 -31.88 2.01
C LEU A 455 1.57 -30.73 2.91
N PHE A 456 1.43 -29.50 2.39
CA PHE A 456 1.16 -28.31 3.21
C PHE A 456 -0.11 -27.51 2.84
N TRP A 457 -0.90 -27.97 1.86
CA TRP A 457 -2.14 -27.28 1.42
C TRP A 457 -1.92 -25.77 1.24
N LEU A 458 -0.86 -25.43 0.51
CA LEU A 458 -0.35 -24.07 0.42
C LEU A 458 -0.22 -23.66 -1.04
N ASP A 459 -0.83 -22.53 -1.37
CA ASP A 459 -0.73 -21.91 -2.68
C ASP A 459 0.67 -21.32 -2.91
N THR A 460 1.41 -21.92 -3.84
CA THR A 460 2.76 -21.47 -4.21
C THR A 460 2.78 -20.08 -4.80
N ALA A 461 1.67 -19.62 -5.37
CA ALA A 461 1.60 -18.34 -6.04
C ALA A 461 1.80 -17.17 -5.06
N GLN A 462 1.24 -17.28 -3.85
CA GLN A 462 1.41 -16.26 -2.79
C GLN A 462 2.85 -16.14 -2.26
N LEU A 463 3.69 -17.17 -2.46
CA LEU A 463 5.11 -17.12 -2.08
C LEU A 463 5.99 -16.41 -3.12
N ASN A 464 5.48 -16.12 -4.32
CA ASN A 464 6.26 -15.53 -5.41
C ASN A 464 6.82 -14.16 -5.02
N GLU A 465 6.01 -13.33 -4.34
CA GLU A 465 6.41 -12.01 -3.86
C GLU A 465 7.54 -12.09 -2.84
N LEU A 466 7.42 -12.98 -1.84
CA LEU A 466 8.49 -13.22 -0.86
C LEU A 466 9.76 -13.73 -1.56
N TYR A 467 9.63 -14.69 -2.46
CA TYR A 467 10.76 -15.29 -3.16
C TYR A 467 11.51 -14.25 -4.01
N ALA A 468 10.78 -13.38 -4.71
CA ALA A 468 11.34 -12.24 -5.45
C ALA A 468 12.17 -11.30 -4.57
N LEU A 469 11.64 -10.93 -3.39
CA LEU A 469 12.37 -10.09 -2.43
C LEU A 469 13.65 -10.76 -1.93
N MET A 470 13.56 -12.07 -1.64
CA MET A 470 14.71 -12.81 -1.15
C MET A 470 15.79 -13.03 -2.21
N ILE A 471 15.44 -13.11 -3.50
CA ILE A 471 16.44 -13.13 -4.60
C ILE A 471 17.26 -11.82 -4.59
N GLY A 472 16.62 -10.67 -4.34
CA GLY A 472 17.33 -9.38 -4.18
C GLY A 472 18.34 -9.40 -3.02
N VAL A 473 17.95 -9.95 -1.86
CA VAL A 473 18.86 -10.11 -0.70
C VAL A 473 19.96 -11.13 -0.98
N LEU A 474 19.67 -12.24 -1.69
CA LEU A 474 20.67 -13.23 -2.10
C LEU A 474 21.74 -12.59 -3.00
N ALA A 475 21.34 -11.75 -3.95
CA ALA A 475 22.28 -11.02 -4.81
C ALA A 475 23.22 -10.11 -4.01
N CYS A 476 22.71 -9.43 -2.97
CA CYS A 476 23.55 -8.68 -2.04
C CYS A 476 24.58 -9.60 -1.37
N LEU A 477 24.17 -10.74 -0.83
CA LEU A 477 25.10 -11.67 -0.16
C LEU A 477 26.17 -12.21 -1.11
N MET A 478 25.78 -12.52 -2.35
CA MET A 478 26.72 -12.94 -3.38
C MET A 478 27.82 -11.90 -3.59
N ILE A 479 27.43 -10.64 -3.80
CA ILE A 479 28.36 -9.54 -4.04
C ILE A 479 29.22 -9.26 -2.81
N ALA A 480 28.63 -9.33 -1.62
CA ALA A 480 29.37 -9.17 -0.37
C ALA A 480 30.47 -10.24 -0.20
N VAL A 481 30.18 -11.50 -0.56
CA VAL A 481 31.18 -12.58 -0.54
C VAL A 481 32.26 -12.35 -1.60
N VAL A 482 31.90 -11.90 -2.80
CA VAL A 482 32.89 -11.56 -3.84
C VAL A 482 33.86 -10.48 -3.33
N PHE A 483 33.34 -9.40 -2.73
CA PHE A 483 34.20 -8.37 -2.13
C PHE A 483 35.05 -8.90 -0.98
N GLU A 484 34.50 -9.76 -0.11
CA GLU A 484 35.25 -10.36 1.00
C GLU A 484 36.40 -11.25 0.50
N ILE A 485 36.19 -12.00 -0.58
CA ILE A 485 37.24 -12.82 -1.20
C ILE A 485 38.30 -11.93 -1.86
N CYS A 486 37.91 -10.90 -2.61
CA CYS A 486 38.84 -9.97 -3.24
C CYS A 486 39.72 -9.23 -2.21
N ASP A 487 39.11 -8.79 -1.12
CA ASP A 487 39.79 -8.10 -0.02
C ASP A 487 40.85 -9.02 0.62
N ARG A 488 40.48 -10.28 0.92
CA ARG A 488 41.42 -11.27 1.48
C ARG A 488 42.57 -11.66 0.55
N LEU A 489 42.34 -11.68 -0.77
CA LEU A 489 43.35 -12.11 -1.75
C LEU A 489 44.32 -11.00 -2.15
N ILE A 490 43.83 -9.76 -2.26
CA ILE A 490 44.56 -8.65 -2.91
C ILE A 490 44.88 -7.52 -1.93
N ASN A 491 44.28 -7.48 -0.73
CA ASN A 491 44.40 -6.38 0.24
C ASN A 491 44.18 -5.02 -0.44
N LEU A 492 43.00 -4.85 -1.04
CA LEU A 492 42.65 -3.63 -1.76
C LEU A 492 42.52 -2.45 -0.78
N ALA A 493 43.10 -1.31 -1.15
CA ALA A 493 42.83 -0.07 -0.41
C ALA A 493 41.32 0.28 -0.47
N GLU A 494 40.77 0.81 0.62
CA GLU A 494 39.34 1.15 0.73
C GLU A 494 38.85 2.07 -0.39
N SER A 495 39.69 3.02 -0.83
CA SER A 495 39.38 3.93 -1.95
C SER A 495 39.24 3.21 -3.29
N THR A 496 40.00 2.15 -3.50
CA THR A 496 39.93 1.29 -4.70
C THR A 496 38.66 0.45 -4.67
N VAL A 497 38.32 -0.13 -3.51
CA VAL A 497 37.06 -0.88 -3.33
C VAL A 497 35.86 0.01 -3.60
N TYR A 498 35.87 1.25 -3.09
CA TYR A 498 34.81 2.24 -3.33
C TYR A 498 34.64 2.55 -4.83
N SER A 499 35.75 2.80 -5.53
CA SER A 499 35.73 3.14 -6.97
C SER A 499 35.24 1.97 -7.83
N ILE A 500 35.74 0.75 -7.56
CA ILE A 500 35.31 -0.47 -8.27
C ILE A 500 33.82 -0.74 -8.02
N SER A 501 33.35 -0.55 -6.79
CA SER A 501 31.94 -0.76 -6.43
C SER A 501 31.00 0.14 -7.24
N TRP A 502 31.38 1.40 -7.47
CA TRP A 502 30.62 2.33 -8.31
C TRP A 502 30.57 1.91 -9.77
N VAL A 503 31.73 1.54 -10.34
CA VAL A 503 31.81 1.07 -11.73
C VAL A 503 30.98 -0.19 -11.91
N LEU A 504 31.05 -1.12 -10.95
CA LEU A 504 30.27 -2.36 -10.97
C LEU A 504 28.77 -2.08 -10.83
N LEU A 505 28.36 -1.18 -9.94
CA LEU A 505 26.96 -0.80 -9.77
C LEU A 505 26.38 -0.18 -11.05
N VAL A 506 27.06 0.82 -11.62
CA VAL A 506 26.59 1.50 -12.85
C VAL A 506 26.63 0.54 -14.04
N GLY A 507 27.72 -0.22 -14.19
CA GLY A 507 27.87 -1.20 -15.26
C GLY A 507 26.85 -2.33 -15.18
N MET A 508 26.53 -2.82 -13.98
CA MET A 508 25.53 -3.86 -13.76
C MET A 508 24.12 -3.32 -14.02
N ILE A 509 23.74 -2.15 -13.50
CA ILE A 509 22.41 -1.58 -13.77
C ILE A 509 22.23 -1.31 -15.26
N ALA A 510 23.22 -0.70 -15.93
CA ALA A 510 23.14 -0.41 -17.35
C ALA A 510 23.06 -1.68 -18.21
N SER A 511 23.84 -2.72 -17.88
CA SER A 511 23.79 -3.99 -18.61
C SER A 511 22.46 -4.71 -18.41
N LEU A 512 21.91 -4.69 -17.20
CA LEU A 512 20.63 -5.32 -16.90
C LEU A 512 19.46 -4.62 -17.59
N ILE A 513 19.43 -3.28 -17.62
CA ILE A 513 18.43 -2.52 -18.37
C ILE A 513 18.51 -2.85 -19.87
N TYR A 514 19.73 -2.95 -20.41
CA TYR A 514 19.95 -3.31 -21.81
C TYR A 514 19.46 -4.73 -22.11
N LEU A 515 19.78 -5.72 -21.25
CA LEU A 515 19.35 -7.11 -21.40
C LEU A 515 17.83 -7.28 -21.30
N GLN A 516 17.17 -6.48 -20.47
CA GLN A 516 15.72 -6.49 -20.35
C GLN A 516 15.01 -5.99 -21.61
N GLY A 517 15.72 -5.22 -22.45
CA GLY A 517 15.14 -4.62 -23.65
C GLY A 517 14.10 -3.54 -23.34
N GLY A 518 14.24 -2.85 -22.20
CA GLY A 518 13.37 -1.77 -21.74
C GLY A 518 12.25 -2.21 -20.79
N ILE A 519 11.24 -1.34 -20.60
CA ILE A 519 10.03 -1.66 -19.84
C ILE A 519 9.03 -2.29 -20.79
N ARG A 520 8.89 -3.62 -20.74
CA ARG A 520 7.88 -4.36 -21.50
C ARG A 520 6.67 -4.56 -20.61
N VAL A 521 5.54 -4.03 -21.03
CA VAL A 521 4.25 -4.28 -20.40
C VAL A 521 3.60 -5.39 -21.21
N SER A 522 3.79 -6.63 -20.78
CA SER A 522 3.14 -7.78 -21.40
C SER A 522 1.65 -7.70 -21.07
N ARG A 523 0.76 -7.41 -22.02
CA ARG A 523 -0.71 -7.43 -21.82
C ARG A 523 -1.19 -8.87 -21.59
N VAL A 524 -0.83 -9.45 -20.45
CA VAL A 524 -1.21 -10.83 -20.10
C VAL A 524 -2.67 -10.86 -19.63
N LEU A 525 -3.16 -9.76 -19.06
CA LEU A 525 -4.52 -9.61 -18.58
C LEU A 525 -5.35 -8.71 -19.53
N PRO A 526 -6.57 -9.14 -19.93
CA PRO A 526 -7.48 -8.27 -20.67
C PRO A 526 -7.96 -7.13 -19.76
N SER A 527 -8.08 -5.91 -20.31
CA SER A 527 -8.66 -4.77 -19.58
C SER A 527 -10.09 -5.10 -19.14
N THR A 528 -10.45 -4.72 -17.91
CA THR A 528 -11.80 -4.95 -17.36
C THR A 528 -12.86 -4.11 -18.10
N MET A 529 -12.56 -2.82 -18.27
CA MET A 529 -13.37 -1.82 -18.94
C MET A 529 -12.50 -0.92 -19.81
N PRO A 530 -13.08 -0.16 -20.74
CA PRO A 530 -12.38 0.92 -21.43
C PRO A 530 -11.79 1.95 -20.45
N ASN A 531 -10.55 2.39 -20.65
CA ASN A 531 -9.89 3.42 -19.83
C ASN A 531 -10.74 4.69 -19.67
N GLY A 532 -11.46 5.09 -20.73
CA GLY A 532 -12.32 6.28 -20.71
C GLY A 532 -13.44 6.23 -19.68
N PHE A 533 -13.86 5.05 -19.21
CA PHE A 533 -14.85 4.92 -18.13
C PHE A 533 -14.29 5.49 -16.83
N PHE A 534 -13.04 5.16 -16.50
CA PHE A 534 -12.40 5.64 -15.27
C PHE A 534 -11.93 7.09 -15.40
N GLU A 535 -11.42 7.50 -16.55
CA GLU A 535 -11.05 8.90 -16.80
C GLU A 535 -12.25 9.84 -16.63
N ALA A 536 -13.39 9.49 -17.25
CA ALA A 536 -14.61 10.26 -17.09
C ALA A 536 -15.14 10.20 -15.64
N TYR A 537 -15.03 9.04 -14.99
CA TYR A 537 -15.46 8.88 -13.60
C TYR A 537 -14.68 9.79 -12.64
N TYR A 538 -13.35 9.88 -12.77
CA TYR A 538 -12.52 10.78 -11.97
C TYR A 538 -12.90 12.25 -12.20
N GLN A 539 -13.16 12.65 -13.45
CA GLN A 539 -13.65 14.01 -13.76
C GLN A 539 -15.02 14.30 -13.12
N VAL A 540 -15.96 13.36 -13.18
CA VAL A 540 -17.27 13.51 -12.52
C VAL A 540 -17.08 13.70 -11.01
N ILE A 541 -16.21 12.89 -10.41
CA ILE A 541 -15.92 12.88 -8.98
C ILE A 541 -15.35 14.21 -8.46
N ASP A 542 -14.55 14.88 -9.28
CA ASP A 542 -13.86 16.12 -8.93
C ASP A 542 -14.73 17.36 -9.20
N GLU A 543 -15.55 17.32 -10.24
CA GLU A 543 -16.39 18.46 -10.63
C GLU A 543 -17.76 18.50 -9.96
N ARG A 544 -18.29 17.34 -9.51
CA ARG A 544 -19.67 17.21 -9.05
C ARG A 544 -19.79 17.00 -7.54
N LEU A 545 -20.81 17.63 -6.96
CA LEU A 545 -21.11 17.50 -5.53
C LEU A 545 -21.64 16.08 -5.23
N PRO A 546 -21.17 15.41 -4.16
CA PRO A 546 -21.70 14.12 -3.72
C PRO A 546 -23.23 14.15 -3.56
N TYR A 547 -23.89 13.05 -3.91
CA TYR A 547 -25.35 12.86 -3.86
C TYR A 547 -26.19 13.86 -4.69
N SER A 548 -25.57 14.67 -5.56
CA SER A 548 -26.32 15.52 -6.52
C SER A 548 -26.59 14.83 -7.86
N TYR A 549 -25.84 13.77 -8.17
CA TYR A 549 -25.83 13.12 -9.49
C TYR A 549 -26.01 11.60 -9.38
N ALA A 550 -26.31 10.97 -10.52
CA ALA A 550 -26.27 9.53 -10.70
C ALA A 550 -25.34 9.12 -11.84
N THR A 551 -24.85 7.89 -11.77
CA THR A 551 -24.12 7.24 -12.87
C THR A 551 -24.91 6.05 -13.37
N VAL A 552 -24.94 5.87 -14.69
CA VAL A 552 -25.56 4.72 -15.36
C VAL A 552 -24.46 3.87 -15.98
N GLY A 553 -24.38 2.61 -15.58
CA GLY A 553 -23.26 1.75 -15.94
C GLY A 553 -23.53 0.26 -15.73
N PRO A 554 -22.50 -0.60 -15.92
CA PRO A 554 -22.59 -2.01 -15.55
C PRO A 554 -22.59 -2.17 -14.03
N GLU A 555 -23.18 -3.28 -13.55
CA GLU A 555 -23.46 -3.51 -12.12
C GLU A 555 -22.27 -3.35 -11.16
N VAL A 556 -21.06 -3.63 -11.64
CA VAL A 556 -19.85 -3.44 -10.84
C VAL A 556 -19.58 -1.97 -10.48
N GLN A 557 -20.10 -0.99 -11.23
CA GLN A 557 -19.99 0.45 -10.90
C GLN A 557 -20.85 0.85 -9.70
N ARG A 558 -21.84 0.04 -9.31
CA ARG A 558 -22.57 0.22 -8.05
C ARG A 558 -21.63 0.36 -6.86
N ILE A 559 -20.51 -0.37 -6.88
CA ILE A 559 -19.49 -0.34 -5.84
C ILE A 559 -18.82 1.05 -5.77
N GLN A 560 -18.55 1.68 -6.91
CA GLN A 560 -17.95 3.01 -6.98
C GLN A 560 -18.89 4.06 -6.38
N ALA A 561 -20.20 3.92 -6.67
CA ALA A 561 -21.26 4.81 -6.20
C ALA A 561 -21.51 4.77 -4.69
N LYS A 562 -21.20 3.64 -4.02
CA LYS A 562 -21.42 3.47 -2.58
C LYS A 562 -20.84 4.63 -1.78
N ASN A 563 -21.66 5.16 -0.87
CA ASN A 563 -21.29 6.26 0.02
C ASN A 563 -20.79 7.53 -0.73
N ARG A 564 -21.30 7.79 -1.95
CA ARG A 564 -20.91 8.97 -2.74
C ARG A 564 -22.01 9.54 -3.65
N HIS A 565 -22.64 8.72 -4.48
CA HIS A 565 -23.64 9.19 -5.45
C HIS A 565 -24.67 8.10 -5.76
N PHE A 566 -25.72 8.45 -6.48
CA PHE A 566 -26.74 7.48 -6.92
C PHE A 566 -26.22 6.64 -8.09
N TYR A 567 -26.82 5.47 -8.28
CA TYR A 567 -26.44 4.52 -9.31
C TYR A 567 -27.68 3.88 -9.92
N MET A 568 -27.66 3.67 -11.23
CA MET A 568 -28.62 2.88 -11.97
C MET A 568 -27.84 1.92 -12.86
N ASP A 569 -28.24 0.66 -12.91
CA ASP A 569 -27.73 -0.23 -13.96
C ASP A 569 -28.38 0.12 -15.31
N TYR A 570 -27.84 -0.47 -16.38
CA TYR A 570 -28.36 -0.22 -17.72
C TYR A 570 -29.80 -0.69 -17.92
N GLU A 571 -30.19 -1.81 -17.29
CA GLU A 571 -31.53 -2.40 -17.44
C GLU A 571 -32.58 -1.47 -16.82
N TYR A 572 -32.40 -1.12 -15.55
CA TYR A 572 -33.25 -0.17 -14.83
C TYR A 572 -33.32 1.19 -15.53
N PHE A 573 -32.20 1.68 -16.07
CA PHE A 573 -32.20 2.94 -16.81
C PHE A 573 -33.03 2.88 -18.08
N LEU A 574 -32.87 1.83 -18.89
CA LEU A 574 -33.60 1.68 -20.15
C LEU A 574 -35.11 1.48 -19.91
N ASP A 575 -35.48 0.74 -18.87
CA ASP A 575 -36.86 0.34 -18.62
C ASP A 575 -37.66 1.39 -17.82
N GLU A 576 -37.06 1.99 -16.79
CA GLU A 576 -37.80 2.76 -15.78
C GLU A 576 -37.53 4.27 -15.83
N TYR A 577 -36.32 4.71 -16.23
CA TYR A 577 -35.95 6.13 -16.11
C TYR A 577 -36.83 7.05 -16.96
N GLY A 578 -37.23 6.61 -18.16
CA GLY A 578 -38.13 7.40 -19.03
C GLY A 578 -39.49 7.71 -18.38
N ALA A 579 -40.02 6.78 -17.57
CA ALA A 579 -41.25 6.98 -16.81
C ALA A 579 -41.03 7.97 -15.64
N ILE A 580 -39.90 7.87 -14.95
CA ILE A 580 -39.51 8.79 -13.86
C ILE A 580 -39.36 10.23 -14.37
N ASP A 581 -38.64 10.44 -15.49
CA ASP A 581 -38.52 11.76 -16.12
C ASP A 581 -39.89 12.33 -16.50
N SER A 582 -40.72 11.51 -17.14
CA SER A 582 -42.05 11.94 -17.58
C SER A 582 -42.94 12.38 -16.41
N LEU A 583 -42.91 11.64 -15.31
CA LEU A 583 -43.62 11.99 -14.08
C LEU A 583 -43.09 13.29 -13.47
N TYR A 584 -41.77 13.46 -13.38
CA TYR A 584 -41.14 14.67 -12.87
C TYR A 584 -41.53 15.91 -13.69
N GLN A 585 -41.49 15.81 -15.02
CA GLN A 585 -41.88 16.91 -15.92
C GLN A 585 -43.37 17.29 -15.77
N GLN A 586 -44.25 16.30 -15.57
CA GLN A 586 -45.65 16.57 -15.24
C GLN A 586 -45.79 17.30 -13.90
N GLN A 587 -45.05 16.85 -12.88
CA GLN A 587 -45.08 17.43 -11.53
C GLN A 587 -44.50 18.84 -11.44
N LEU A 588 -43.60 19.26 -12.34
CA LEU A 588 -43.09 20.64 -12.39
C LEU A 588 -44.19 21.70 -12.59
N THR A 589 -45.33 21.32 -13.17
CA THR A 589 -46.50 22.20 -13.31
C THR A 589 -47.42 22.22 -12.07
N SER A 590 -47.14 21.35 -11.08
CA SER A 590 -47.95 21.18 -9.88
C SER A 590 -47.33 21.87 -8.65
N THR A 591 -48.12 22.14 -7.62
CA THR A 591 -47.68 22.83 -6.39
C THR A 591 -46.76 21.99 -5.49
N SER A 592 -46.64 20.68 -5.71
CA SER A 592 -45.78 19.79 -4.92
C SER A 592 -45.15 18.72 -5.80
N VAL A 593 -43.82 18.63 -5.78
CA VAL A 593 -43.06 17.60 -6.49
C VAL A 593 -42.72 16.48 -5.52
N GLU A 594 -43.19 15.27 -5.80
CA GLU A 594 -42.94 14.09 -4.96
C GLU A 594 -41.74 13.28 -5.45
N VAL A 595 -41.52 13.23 -6.78
CA VAL A 595 -40.44 12.46 -7.39
C VAL A 595 -39.44 13.43 -8.00
N VAL A 596 -38.23 13.45 -7.44
CA VAL A 596 -37.15 14.34 -7.86
C VAL A 596 -35.99 13.50 -8.37
N PRO A 597 -35.74 13.44 -9.70
CA PRO A 597 -34.58 12.72 -10.21
C PRO A 597 -33.28 13.41 -9.78
N PRO A 598 -32.12 12.74 -9.85
CA PRO A 598 -30.82 13.37 -9.66
C PRO A 598 -30.64 14.59 -10.58
N ALA A 599 -29.89 15.60 -10.14
CA ALA A 599 -29.74 16.85 -10.89
C ALA A 599 -29.00 16.65 -12.22
N SER A 600 -28.03 15.73 -12.24
CA SER A 600 -27.31 15.29 -13.42
C SER A 600 -27.21 13.76 -13.44
N ILE A 601 -27.28 13.15 -14.62
CA ILE A 601 -27.11 11.70 -14.79
C ILE A 601 -26.06 11.46 -15.86
N PHE A 602 -25.03 10.70 -15.52
CA PHE A 602 -23.92 10.36 -16.41
C PHE A 602 -24.09 8.95 -16.96
N VAL A 603 -24.33 8.84 -18.27
CA VAL A 603 -24.54 7.58 -18.97
C VAL A 603 -23.25 7.17 -19.65
N PHE A 604 -22.63 6.10 -19.16
CA PHE A 604 -21.38 5.57 -19.70
C PHE A 604 -21.67 4.68 -20.91
N THR A 605 -21.04 4.96 -22.05
CA THR A 605 -21.20 4.16 -23.28
C THR A 605 -19.85 3.84 -23.91
N GLU A 606 -19.74 2.66 -24.50
CA GLU A 606 -18.59 2.23 -25.29
C GLU A 606 -18.71 2.76 -26.72
N LYS A 607 -17.60 3.08 -27.40
CA LYS A 607 -17.62 3.41 -28.84
C LYS A 607 -17.43 2.16 -29.68
N ALA A 608 -18.05 2.13 -30.86
CA ALA A 608 -17.81 1.08 -31.84
C ALA A 608 -16.32 1.01 -32.27
N PRO A 609 -15.74 -0.20 -32.45
CA PRO A 609 -16.36 -1.51 -32.28
C PRO A 609 -16.56 -1.89 -30.80
N TYR A 610 -17.79 -2.27 -30.46
CA TYR A 610 -18.16 -2.68 -29.10
C TYR A 610 -17.51 -4.02 -28.73
N GLY A 611 -17.34 -4.26 -27.42
CA GLY A 611 -16.86 -5.55 -26.88
C GLY A 611 -15.56 -5.47 -26.09
N ASN A 612 -15.10 -4.27 -25.74
CA ASN A 612 -13.94 -4.07 -24.88
C ASN A 612 -14.27 -4.25 -23.39
N ILE A 613 -15.56 -4.27 -23.00
CA ILE A 613 -15.98 -4.61 -21.64
C ILE A 613 -15.92 -6.14 -21.45
N GLN A 614 -15.29 -6.59 -20.37
CA GLN A 614 -15.18 -8.02 -20.06
C GLN A 614 -16.56 -8.67 -19.89
N GLN A 615 -16.79 -9.85 -20.50
CA GLN A 615 -18.08 -10.56 -20.43
C GLN A 615 -18.55 -10.88 -19.00
N GLY A 616 -17.61 -11.06 -18.07
CA GLY A 616 -17.93 -11.26 -16.66
C GLY A 616 -18.39 -10.01 -15.91
N ILE A 617 -18.43 -8.85 -16.58
CA ILE A 617 -18.90 -7.56 -16.06
C ILE A 617 -20.20 -7.15 -16.74
N LEU A 618 -20.25 -7.24 -18.07
CA LEU A 618 -21.46 -6.99 -18.85
C LEU A 618 -21.63 -8.07 -19.91
N TYR A 619 -22.74 -8.78 -19.85
CA TYR A 619 -23.13 -9.73 -20.87
C TYR A 619 -23.69 -8.99 -22.08
N ASP A 620 -23.30 -9.41 -23.30
CA ASP A 620 -23.73 -8.80 -24.57
C ASP A 620 -23.60 -7.25 -24.63
N SER A 621 -22.41 -6.74 -24.28
CA SER A 621 -22.08 -5.30 -24.40
C SER A 621 -22.56 -4.67 -25.72
N PRO A 622 -22.36 -5.28 -26.90
CA PRO A 622 -22.77 -4.66 -28.17
C PRO A 622 -24.27 -4.41 -28.32
N ALA A 623 -25.14 -5.27 -27.77
CA ALA A 623 -26.58 -5.04 -27.82
C ALA A 623 -26.97 -3.87 -26.90
N VAL A 624 -26.53 -3.92 -25.64
CA VAL A 624 -26.82 -2.89 -24.64
C VAL A 624 -26.35 -1.51 -25.09
N MET A 625 -25.16 -1.40 -25.70
CA MET A 625 -24.64 -0.12 -26.18
C MET A 625 -25.48 0.47 -27.33
N ARG A 626 -25.99 -0.37 -28.23
CA ARG A 626 -26.90 0.10 -29.30
C ARG A 626 -28.22 0.58 -28.73
N ASP A 627 -28.77 -0.13 -27.76
CA ASP A 627 -30.04 0.23 -27.13
C ASP A 627 -29.89 1.54 -26.35
N LEU A 628 -28.76 1.75 -25.65
CA LEU A 628 -28.45 3.01 -24.96
C LEU A 628 -28.29 4.18 -25.94
N GLU A 629 -27.55 4.01 -27.03
CA GLU A 629 -27.38 5.05 -28.04
C GLU A 629 -28.72 5.44 -28.68
N GLN A 630 -29.56 4.45 -29.00
CA GLN A 630 -30.89 4.68 -29.54
C GLN A 630 -31.80 5.38 -28.53
N TRP A 631 -31.81 4.92 -27.28
CA TRP A 631 -32.59 5.51 -26.19
C TRP A 631 -32.20 6.98 -25.97
N LEU A 632 -30.89 7.28 -25.92
CA LEU A 632 -30.39 8.65 -25.74
C LEU A 632 -30.76 9.56 -26.91
N ALA A 633 -30.66 9.04 -28.14
CA ALA A 633 -31.04 9.78 -29.34
C ALA A 633 -32.56 10.08 -29.40
N ASP A 634 -33.39 9.18 -28.86
CA ASP A 634 -34.83 9.40 -28.78
C ASP A 634 -35.21 10.31 -27.61
N PHE A 635 -34.50 10.22 -26.48
CA PHE A 635 -34.68 11.10 -25.32
C PHE A 635 -34.32 12.55 -25.64
N GLU A 636 -33.25 12.80 -26.41
CA GLU A 636 -32.83 14.15 -26.82
C GLU A 636 -33.87 14.86 -27.72
N LYS A 637 -34.73 14.10 -28.42
CA LYS A 637 -35.81 14.65 -29.26
C LYS A 637 -37.01 15.15 -28.45
N LEU A 638 -37.11 14.79 -27.17
CA LEU A 638 -38.23 15.20 -26.32
C LEU A 638 -38.10 16.67 -25.90
N PRO A 639 -39.21 17.43 -25.79
CA PRO A 639 -39.18 18.84 -25.43
C PRO A 639 -38.66 19.05 -24.01
N ASP A 640 -37.88 20.10 -23.78
CA ASP A 640 -37.30 20.48 -22.48
C ASP A 640 -36.33 19.46 -21.86
N ARG A 641 -35.84 18.49 -22.64
CA ARG A 641 -34.78 17.56 -22.23
C ARG A 641 -33.44 18.03 -22.79
N LYS A 642 -32.39 17.95 -21.98
CA LYS A 642 -31.04 18.33 -22.39
C LYS A 642 -30.05 17.20 -22.14
N VAL A 643 -29.50 16.68 -23.23
CA VAL A 643 -28.38 15.74 -23.22
C VAL A 643 -27.15 16.47 -23.73
N SER A 644 -26.01 16.28 -23.09
CA SER A 644 -24.74 16.84 -23.54
C SER A 644 -23.63 15.79 -23.44
N VAL A 645 -22.63 15.86 -24.31
CA VAL A 645 -21.47 14.97 -24.21
C VAL A 645 -20.56 15.53 -23.13
N PHE A 646 -20.39 14.79 -22.03
CA PHE A 646 -19.53 15.17 -20.92
C PHE A 646 -18.07 14.78 -21.19
N TYR A 647 -17.85 13.58 -21.71
CA TYR A 647 -16.52 13.05 -22.02
C TYR A 647 -16.55 12.30 -23.37
N ASP A 648 -15.55 12.55 -24.21
CA ASP A 648 -15.40 11.89 -25.52
C ASP A 648 -13.97 11.38 -25.71
N GLY A 649 -13.75 10.09 -25.43
CA GLY A 649 -12.44 9.43 -25.53
C GLY A 649 -12.32 8.51 -26.75
N PRO A 650 -11.21 7.77 -26.89
CA PRO A 650 -10.98 6.88 -28.03
C PRO A 650 -11.98 5.71 -28.11
N SER A 651 -12.31 5.11 -26.97
CA SER A 651 -13.16 3.91 -26.86
C SER A 651 -14.41 4.12 -26.00
N THR A 652 -14.64 5.35 -25.51
CA THR A 652 -15.72 5.67 -24.57
C THR A 652 -16.33 7.01 -24.91
N ARG A 653 -17.65 7.11 -24.71
CA ARG A 653 -18.38 8.36 -24.69
C ARG A 653 -19.28 8.39 -23.45
N VAL A 654 -19.29 9.50 -22.73
CA VAL A 654 -20.16 9.68 -21.56
C VAL A 654 -21.09 10.84 -21.81
N TYR A 655 -22.38 10.59 -21.71
CA TYR A 655 -23.42 11.58 -21.86
C TYR A 655 -23.87 12.08 -20.49
N GLU A 656 -24.14 13.38 -20.37
CA GLU A 656 -24.78 13.99 -19.21
C GLU A 656 -26.21 14.39 -19.58
N ILE A 657 -27.18 13.79 -18.91
CA ILE A 657 -28.57 14.24 -18.88
C ILE A 657 -28.69 15.30 -17.78
N ILE A 658 -29.08 16.52 -18.16
CA ILE A 658 -29.16 17.66 -17.24
C ILE A 658 -30.63 17.88 -16.87
N ASN A 659 -31.02 17.40 -15.68
CA ASN A 659 -32.37 17.58 -15.15
C ASN A 659 -32.52 18.92 -14.43
N ARG A 660 -31.52 19.29 -13.62
CA ARG A 660 -31.48 20.58 -12.91
C ARG A 660 -30.13 21.26 -13.13
N PRO A 661 -30.07 22.33 -13.94
CA PRO A 661 -28.83 23.05 -14.19
C PRO A 661 -28.34 23.69 -12.89
N THR A 662 -27.03 23.85 -12.72
CA THR A 662 -26.34 24.50 -11.57
C THR A 662 -26.37 23.79 -10.21
N GLU A 663 -27.19 22.75 -10.02
CA GLU A 663 -27.31 22.03 -8.74
C GLU A 663 -26.31 20.90 -8.53
N SER A 664 -25.53 20.54 -9.56
CA SER A 664 -24.58 19.43 -9.48
C SER A 664 -23.11 19.87 -9.52
N LYS A 665 -22.75 20.87 -10.33
CA LYS A 665 -21.37 21.34 -10.44
C LYS A 665 -20.95 22.12 -9.20
N VAL A 666 -19.86 21.73 -8.56
CA VAL A 666 -19.33 22.38 -7.35
C VAL A 666 -19.08 23.87 -7.61
N LYS A 667 -18.51 24.20 -8.77
CA LYS A 667 -18.23 25.57 -9.20
C LYS A 667 -19.52 26.42 -9.25
N ASP A 668 -20.58 25.90 -9.86
CA ASP A 668 -21.85 26.62 -10.03
C ASP A 668 -22.50 26.87 -8.66
N ILE A 669 -22.54 25.86 -7.80
CA ILE A 669 -23.07 25.98 -6.43
C ILE A 669 -22.29 27.04 -5.63
N LEU A 670 -20.96 27.04 -5.71
CA LEU A 670 -20.13 28.04 -5.05
C LEU A 670 -20.40 29.45 -5.58
N PHE A 671 -20.62 29.61 -6.89
CA PHE A 671 -21.01 30.90 -7.49
C PHE A 671 -22.41 31.35 -7.07
N HIS A 672 -23.34 30.43 -6.82
CA HIS A 672 -24.68 30.75 -6.30
C HIS A 672 -24.63 31.20 -4.83
N ILE A 673 -23.79 30.55 -4.00
CA ILE A 673 -23.63 30.91 -2.57
C ILE A 673 -22.81 32.19 -2.41
N TYR A 674 -21.77 32.36 -3.21
CA TYR A 674 -20.88 33.52 -3.21
C TYR A 674 -20.82 34.13 -4.62
N PRO A 675 -21.86 34.87 -5.04
CA PRO A 675 -21.82 35.58 -6.31
C PRO A 675 -20.70 36.62 -6.22
N GLY A 676 -19.56 36.33 -6.87
CA GLY A 676 -18.47 37.27 -6.98
C GLY A 676 -19.03 38.59 -7.51
N LYS A 677 -18.75 39.71 -6.85
CA LYS A 677 -19.02 41.04 -7.41
C LYS A 677 -18.41 41.04 -8.81
N ARG A 678 -19.26 41.11 -9.86
CA ARG A 678 -18.82 41.30 -11.24
C ARG A 678 -17.88 42.51 -11.25
N ASN A 679 -16.57 42.28 -11.37
CA ASN A 679 -15.63 43.35 -11.68
C ASN A 679 -15.87 43.72 -13.15
N THR A 680 -16.66 44.76 -13.37
CA THR A 680 -16.92 45.41 -14.66
C THR A 680 -15.68 46.14 -15.21
N MET A 681 -14.46 45.64 -14.94
CA MET A 681 -13.22 46.32 -15.31
C MET A 681 -12.39 45.58 -16.38
N PHE A 682 -12.87 44.45 -16.90
CA PHE A 682 -12.18 43.66 -17.92
C PHE A 682 -13.05 43.22 -19.11
N ASP A 683 -14.24 43.83 -19.28
CA ASP A 683 -15.11 43.64 -20.45
C ASP A 683 -15.20 44.92 -21.31
N GLU A 684 -14.08 45.62 -21.48
CA GLU A 684 -13.86 46.56 -22.61
C GLU A 684 -12.63 46.15 -23.43
#